data_AF-A0A9X2KSX3-F1
#
_entry.id   AF-A0A9X2KSX3-F1
#
_cell.length_a   1.000
_cell.length_b   1.000
_cell.length_c   1.000
_cell.angle_alpha   90.00
_cell.angle_beta   90.00
_cell.angle_gamma   90.00
#
_symmetry.space_group_name_H-M   'P 1'
#
loop_
_entity.id
_entity.type
_entity.pdbx_description
1 polymer ?
#
loop_
_entity_poly.entity_id
_entity_poly.type
_entity_poly.pdbx_seq_one_letter_code
_entity_poly.pdbx_strand_id
1 'polypeptide(L)'
;MQIPGYRIIRKINHGGMSTVYLAIQESVGRVVALKVMSPALNSDPSYSERFQREANIVGQLSHPHIVSIYDIGKHDNLNYIAMDYLPGGSIHDRMLAGIDSNDALKILKEIGAALDHAHEKGYVHRDIKPENVLFRDDGSAVLTDFGVARAQSLNSRATHAGTVVGTPHYMSPEQARGKTVDSRSDLYSLGIVFYEMLTGSVPYQGEEAVAIALKHLASPLPVLPKQFSHCQPILDTLLDKEPGKRYQHGQQLVQDVEALQLQIREQGERRTASLSQLGGQLSSALGIVWRKFKASCGTYWKQCSAFIASIRFAKGRGFYRVETTHQEQLRSLTQQNTLVATRVHRQVSPAGAAALWHDLGTWGQRAVWATAALVLVLIALLLWPADTQPPATKTGDIVSASKHSAKGKSPQPLASSAGSLANSAQSSPAPTAIASAHAHAETSEAYSSPPPADSPLIETAGTQVQPRAEFEGRPGTTLENARTAVDTEIELASRTNAEPEFEPTPEPDNAQPPEPEVEKFSLTVAPKPANARVRIMNIREKYHDGIALAPGAYQIEVTAPGYREHLEWMDIDDTDLNYAVELAPSRPAGAEFTDTLENGERGPVMVVIPAGSFTMGGPDSNSQPRHEVSFARPFAMSKFEITFADYDRFVEDQSLALPGDNRWGREQRPVINVSWEEAELYAQWLSMQTGKTYRLPTEAEWEYAARGGRQSRFWWGDEASNAAAKANCKRHCDSGYTGLFRTETAPVGSFQTNDYGLHDIAGNVAEWTQDCYRDTYQGASPDGSAYSQKNCPARVVRGGSLNDGAEALGVYQRRYQPQHTYHTDIGIRLVVEEL
;
A
#
# COMPACT_ATOMS: atom_id res chain seq x y z
N MET A 1 19.42 8.78 28.40
CA MET A 1 20.76 8.41 27.90
C MET A 1 21.57 9.67 27.72
N GLN A 2 22.80 9.70 28.22
CA GLN A 2 23.76 10.80 28.02
C GLN A 2 25.08 10.20 27.52
N ILE A 3 25.76 10.89 26.59
CA ILE A 3 27.09 10.54 26.11
C ILE A 3 27.89 11.86 26.08
N PRO A 4 28.96 12.01 26.88
CA PRO A 4 29.69 13.28 27.01
C PRO A 4 30.16 13.84 25.66
N GLY A 5 29.97 15.15 25.46
CA GLY A 5 30.33 15.84 24.23
C GLY A 5 29.35 15.62 23.06
N TYR A 6 28.24 14.89 23.26
CA TYR A 6 27.18 14.69 22.27
C TYR A 6 25.80 15.02 22.82
N ARG A 7 25.19 16.09 22.30
CA ARG A 7 23.80 16.43 22.57
C ARG A 7 22.88 15.72 21.58
N ILE A 8 22.23 14.65 22.05
CA ILE A 8 21.23 13.89 21.28
C ILE A 8 20.02 14.79 21.00
N ILE A 9 19.57 14.81 19.74
CA ILE A 9 18.38 15.54 19.28
C ILE A 9 17.19 14.58 19.21
N ARG A 10 17.30 13.49 18.44
CA ARG A 10 16.24 12.51 18.23
C ARG A 10 16.79 11.15 17.82
N LYS A 11 15.96 10.12 17.91
CA LYS A 11 16.23 8.80 17.30
C LYS A 11 16.04 8.89 15.78
N ILE A 12 16.89 8.21 15.00
CA ILE A 12 16.78 8.09 13.54
C ILE A 12 16.32 6.68 13.18
N ASN A 13 16.99 5.64 13.68
CA ASN A 13 16.73 4.26 13.31
C ASN A 13 16.97 3.30 14.50
N HIS A 14 16.33 2.14 14.50
CA HIS A 14 16.46 1.09 15.50
C HIS A 14 16.62 -0.27 14.82
N GLY A 15 17.81 -0.87 14.94
CA GLY A 15 18.06 -2.25 14.51
C GLY A 15 18.33 -3.16 15.71
N GLY A 16 18.20 -4.48 15.50
CA GLY A 16 18.39 -5.49 16.56
C GLY A 16 19.79 -5.54 17.19
N MET A 17 20.78 -4.81 16.66
CA MET A 17 22.13 -4.71 17.24
C MET A 17 22.51 -3.30 17.75
N SER A 18 21.84 -2.25 17.26
CA SER A 18 22.20 -0.87 17.57
C SER A 18 21.07 0.11 17.26
N THR A 19 21.05 1.24 17.96
CA THR A 19 20.13 2.36 17.69
C THR A 19 20.93 3.56 17.21
N VAL A 20 20.47 4.21 16.14
CA VAL A 20 21.12 5.39 15.56
C VAL A 20 20.33 6.64 15.97
N TYR A 21 21.05 7.63 16.48
CA TYR A 21 20.50 8.91 16.93
C TYR A 21 21.08 10.06 16.11
N LEU A 22 20.28 11.10 15.89
CA LEU A 22 20.76 12.40 15.45
C LEU A 22 21.31 13.13 16.66
N ALA A 23 22.55 13.59 16.60
CA ALA A 23 23.18 14.32 17.69
C ALA A 23 24.00 15.51 17.17
N ILE A 24 24.32 16.45 18.07
CA ILE A 24 25.31 17.50 17.84
C ILE A 24 26.54 17.19 18.68
N GLN A 25 27.69 17.09 18.02
CA GLN A 25 29.00 17.03 18.69
C GLN A 25 29.36 18.43 19.22
N GLU A 26 29.37 18.58 20.54
CA GLU A 26 29.39 19.89 21.22
C GLU A 26 30.72 20.63 21.05
N SER A 27 31.83 19.90 20.88
CA SER A 27 33.18 20.47 20.71
C SER A 27 33.34 21.32 19.45
N VAL A 28 32.53 21.07 18.41
CA VAL A 28 32.61 21.72 17.09
C VAL A 28 31.26 22.17 16.54
N GLY A 29 30.15 21.90 17.24
CA GLY A 29 28.79 22.24 16.79
C GLY A 29 28.27 21.43 15.61
N ARG A 30 28.93 20.32 15.23
CA ARG A 30 28.62 19.52 14.04
C ARG A 30 27.47 18.54 14.31
N VAL A 31 26.54 18.44 13.36
CA VAL A 31 25.51 17.39 13.33
C VAL A 31 26.15 16.05 12.92
N VAL A 32 25.88 14.99 13.68
CA VAL A 32 26.43 13.64 13.48
C VAL A 32 25.33 12.57 13.63
N ALA A 33 25.53 11.43 12.98
CA ALA A 33 24.82 10.19 13.32
C ALA A 33 25.59 9.48 14.43
N LEU A 34 24.92 9.19 15.55
CA LEU A 34 25.48 8.53 16.72
C LEU A 34 24.87 7.13 16.85
N LYS A 35 25.61 6.12 16.38
CA LYS A 35 25.22 4.70 16.43
C LYS A 35 25.64 4.14 17.80
N VAL A 36 24.67 3.72 18.60
CA VAL A 36 24.87 3.21 19.98
C VAL A 36 24.44 1.74 20.02
N MET A 37 25.28 0.86 20.57
CA MET A 37 24.95 -0.56 20.71
C MET A 37 23.72 -0.77 21.61
N SER A 38 22.88 -1.76 21.28
CA SER A 38 21.74 -2.13 22.13
C SER A 38 22.20 -2.68 23.49
N PRO A 39 21.61 -2.26 24.63
CA PRO A 39 22.03 -2.71 25.96
C PRO A 39 22.11 -4.24 26.12
N ALA A 40 21.17 -4.97 25.50
CA ALA A 40 21.10 -6.44 25.55
C ALA A 40 22.31 -7.17 24.92
N LEU A 41 23.04 -6.53 24.00
CA LEU A 41 24.28 -7.07 23.42
C LEU A 41 25.55 -6.49 24.06
N ASN A 42 25.42 -5.39 24.80
CA ASN A 42 26.56 -4.70 25.41
C ASN A 42 27.09 -5.44 26.67
N SER A 43 26.37 -6.46 27.15
CA SER A 43 26.79 -7.39 28.20
C SER A 43 27.72 -8.50 27.69
N ASP A 44 27.76 -8.78 26.39
CA ASP A 44 28.63 -9.79 25.77
C ASP A 44 29.90 -9.11 25.19
N PRO A 45 31.10 -9.40 25.71
CA PRO A 45 32.35 -8.84 25.21
C PRO A 45 32.59 -9.08 23.72
N SER A 46 32.11 -10.20 23.17
CA SER A 46 32.34 -10.59 21.78
C SER A 46 31.61 -9.68 20.79
N TYR A 47 30.45 -9.11 21.15
CA TYR A 47 29.77 -8.11 20.33
C TYR A 47 30.42 -6.73 20.46
N SER A 48 30.87 -6.35 21.66
CA SER A 48 31.63 -5.11 21.90
C SER A 48 32.90 -5.04 21.04
N GLU A 49 33.70 -6.12 21.02
CA GLU A 49 34.90 -6.21 20.18
C GLU A 49 34.59 -6.15 18.68
N ARG A 50 33.53 -6.81 18.21
CA ARG A 50 33.11 -6.77 16.79
C ARG A 50 32.73 -5.36 16.35
N PHE A 51 31.95 -4.65 17.16
CA PHE A 51 31.47 -3.30 16.88
C PHE A 51 32.62 -2.28 16.83
N GLN A 52 33.55 -2.35 17.78
CA GLN A 52 34.76 -1.51 17.74
C GLN A 52 35.67 -1.87 16.55
N ARG A 53 35.78 -3.16 16.19
CA ARG A 53 36.56 -3.61 15.02
C ARG A 53 35.98 -3.13 13.69
N GLU A 54 34.66 -3.17 13.53
CA GLU A 54 33.95 -2.60 12.37
C GLU A 54 34.26 -1.11 12.22
N ALA A 55 34.10 -0.35 13.30
CA ALA A 55 34.39 1.09 13.34
C ALA A 55 35.86 1.41 13.03
N ASN A 56 36.80 0.66 13.60
CA ASN A 56 38.24 0.83 13.37
C ASN A 56 38.65 0.53 11.92
N ILE A 57 37.95 -0.37 11.23
CA ILE A 57 38.19 -0.66 9.80
C ILE A 57 37.68 0.51 8.95
N VAL A 58 36.44 0.94 9.16
CA VAL A 58 35.84 2.04 8.39
C VAL A 58 36.58 3.37 8.63
N GLY A 59 37.06 3.63 9.84
CA GLY A 59 37.91 4.79 10.15
C GLY A 59 39.28 4.82 9.45
N GLN A 60 39.71 3.72 8.81
CA GLN A 60 40.91 3.67 7.96
C GLN A 60 40.58 3.88 6.46
N LEU A 61 39.30 3.96 6.10
CA LEU A 61 38.82 4.22 4.76
C LEU A 61 38.54 5.72 4.62
N SER A 62 39.01 6.32 3.52
CA SER A 62 38.87 7.76 3.27
C SER A 62 38.54 7.94 1.80
N HIS A 63 37.25 7.92 1.49
CA HIS A 63 36.72 7.95 0.14
C HIS A 63 35.38 8.70 0.12
N PRO A 64 35.08 9.55 -0.88
CA PRO A 64 33.84 10.33 -0.92
C PRO A 64 32.57 9.46 -0.81
N HIS A 65 32.59 8.23 -1.33
CA HIS A 65 31.45 7.31 -1.30
C HIS A 65 31.51 6.27 -0.17
N ILE A 66 32.26 6.53 0.91
CA ILE A 66 32.26 5.74 2.16
C ILE A 66 31.96 6.68 3.33
N VAL A 67 31.21 6.21 4.33
CA VAL A 67 30.86 7.00 5.52
C VAL A 67 32.10 7.36 6.36
N SER A 68 32.24 8.63 6.74
CA SER A 68 33.33 9.06 7.62
C SER A 68 32.99 8.76 9.08
N ILE A 69 33.90 8.14 9.82
CA ILE A 69 33.81 8.00 11.28
C ILE A 69 34.66 9.09 11.93
N TYR A 70 34.08 9.77 12.92
CA TYR A 70 34.69 10.87 13.64
C TYR A 70 35.19 10.50 15.02
N ASP A 71 34.52 9.57 15.68
CA ASP A 71 34.80 9.17 17.05
C ASP A 71 34.27 7.77 17.32
N ILE A 72 34.96 7.03 18.18
CA ILE A 72 34.62 5.67 18.61
C ILE A 72 34.88 5.63 20.11
N GLY A 73 33.85 5.37 20.91
CA GLY A 73 33.96 5.48 22.35
C GLY A 73 33.10 4.49 23.12
N LYS A 74 33.39 4.44 24.42
CA LYS A 74 32.58 3.74 25.41
C LYS A 74 32.32 4.70 26.56
N HIS A 75 31.06 4.87 26.92
CA HIS A 75 30.64 5.60 28.13
C HIS A 75 29.71 4.70 28.93
N ASP A 76 29.96 4.54 30.22
CA ASP A 76 29.34 3.53 31.07
C ASP A 76 29.28 2.14 30.39
N ASN A 77 28.08 1.60 30.22
CA ASN A 77 27.78 0.36 29.49
C ASN A 77 27.17 0.63 28.10
N LEU A 78 27.67 1.65 27.39
CA LEU A 78 27.27 1.98 26.01
C LEU A 78 28.51 2.15 25.12
N ASN A 79 28.70 1.24 24.17
CA ASN A 79 29.62 1.47 23.03
C ASN A 79 28.92 2.35 21.98
N TYR A 80 29.62 3.35 21.45
CA TYR A 80 29.11 4.25 20.42
C TYR A 80 30.11 4.55 19.29
N ILE A 81 29.57 4.91 18.13
CA ILE A 81 30.32 5.42 16.97
C ILE A 81 29.64 6.71 16.52
N ALA A 82 30.40 7.81 16.41
CA ALA A 82 29.93 9.04 15.79
C ALA A 82 30.44 9.10 14.33
N MET A 83 29.53 9.31 13.39
CA MET A 83 29.80 9.29 11.94
C MET A 83 29.04 10.40 11.21
N ASP A 84 29.29 10.53 9.90
CA ASP A 84 28.51 11.42 9.02
C ASP A 84 26.99 11.21 9.21
N TYR A 85 26.25 12.32 9.37
CA TYR A 85 24.81 12.29 9.21
C TYR A 85 24.48 12.38 7.71
N LEU A 86 23.70 11.42 7.21
CA LEU A 86 23.32 11.28 5.81
C LEU A 86 21.80 11.45 5.69
N PRO A 87 21.30 12.69 5.46
CA PRO A 87 19.87 12.99 5.51
C PRO A 87 19.08 12.55 4.27
N GLY A 88 19.73 12.24 3.15
CA GLY A 88 19.09 11.98 1.85
C GLY A 88 18.44 10.59 1.68
N GLY A 89 18.20 9.88 2.78
CA GLY A 89 17.66 8.51 2.80
C GLY A 89 18.64 7.46 2.27
N SER A 90 18.14 6.26 2.05
CA SER A 90 18.84 5.10 1.48
C SER A 90 18.43 4.80 0.03
N ILE A 91 19.13 3.89 -0.65
CA ILE A 91 18.64 3.36 -1.94
C ILE A 91 17.26 2.72 -1.75
N HIS A 92 17.02 2.03 -0.64
CA HIS A 92 15.71 1.44 -0.35
C HIS A 92 14.59 2.50 -0.41
N ASP A 93 14.79 3.62 0.29
CA ASP A 93 13.81 4.71 0.33
C ASP A 93 13.61 5.35 -1.05
N ARG A 94 14.69 5.51 -1.84
CA ARG A 94 14.59 6.02 -3.21
C ARG A 94 13.92 5.05 -4.18
N MET A 95 14.04 3.74 -3.99
CA MET A 95 13.36 2.75 -4.83
C MET A 95 11.84 2.78 -4.63
N LEU A 96 11.35 3.14 -3.43
CA LEU A 96 9.92 3.37 -3.19
C LEU A 96 9.39 4.57 -4.00
N ALA A 97 10.16 5.65 -4.09
CA ALA A 97 9.84 6.83 -4.91
C ALA A 97 10.09 6.64 -6.43
N GLY A 98 10.82 5.59 -6.81
CA GLY A 98 11.27 5.31 -8.18
C GLY A 98 12.63 5.95 -8.52
N ILE A 99 13.48 5.18 -9.23
CA ILE A 99 14.82 5.60 -9.66
C ILE A 99 14.92 5.56 -11.19
N ASP A 100 15.42 6.64 -11.81
CA ASP A 100 15.73 6.64 -13.25
C ASP A 100 16.98 5.81 -13.58
N SER A 101 17.06 5.27 -14.80
CA SER A 101 18.20 4.48 -15.25
C SER A 101 19.54 5.22 -15.18
N ASN A 102 19.56 6.55 -15.37
CA ASN A 102 20.79 7.34 -15.24
C ASN A 102 21.25 7.44 -13.78
N ASP A 103 20.33 7.59 -12.83
CA ASP A 103 20.63 7.60 -11.40
C ASP A 103 21.07 6.21 -10.91
N ALA A 104 20.42 5.13 -11.38
CA ALA A 104 20.86 3.77 -11.10
C ALA A 104 22.30 3.51 -11.60
N LEU A 105 22.67 3.99 -12.79
CA LEU A 105 24.05 3.92 -13.31
C LEU A 105 25.02 4.82 -12.52
N LYS A 106 24.59 6.03 -12.11
CA LYS A 106 25.39 6.91 -11.23
C LYS A 106 25.72 6.21 -9.91
N ILE A 107 24.70 5.69 -9.22
CA ILE A 107 24.83 4.98 -7.95
C ILE A 107 25.73 3.74 -8.09
N LEU A 108 25.53 2.94 -9.15
CA LEU A 108 26.36 1.77 -9.46
C LEU A 108 27.85 2.15 -9.57
N LYS A 109 28.15 3.29 -10.21
CA LYS A 109 29.52 3.80 -10.34
C LYS A 109 30.10 4.27 -9.01
N GLU A 110 29.35 5.08 -8.27
CA GLU A 110 29.79 5.66 -6.98
C GLU A 110 30.10 4.58 -5.95
N ILE A 111 29.25 3.55 -5.86
CA ILE A 111 29.45 2.40 -4.95
C ILE A 111 30.49 1.41 -5.51
N GLY A 112 30.60 1.26 -6.83
CA GLY A 112 31.69 0.51 -7.46
C GLY A 112 33.08 1.06 -7.08
N ALA A 113 33.26 2.38 -7.10
CA ALA A 113 34.49 3.04 -6.64
C ALA A 113 34.71 2.91 -5.13
N ALA A 114 33.65 3.00 -4.32
CA ALA A 114 33.73 2.78 -2.87
C ALA A 114 34.22 1.37 -2.51
N LEU A 115 33.68 0.36 -3.19
CA LEU A 115 34.08 -1.03 -3.02
C LEU A 115 35.54 -1.23 -3.44
N ASP A 116 35.97 -0.68 -4.58
CA ASP A 116 37.35 -0.78 -5.05
C ASP A 116 38.36 -0.27 -4.00
N HIS A 117 38.11 0.92 -3.44
CA HIS A 117 38.97 1.49 -2.39
C HIS A 117 39.03 0.65 -1.10
N ALA A 118 37.93 -0.01 -0.73
CA ALA A 118 37.91 -0.93 0.41
C ALA A 118 38.66 -2.23 0.09
N HIS A 119 38.49 -2.76 -1.12
CA HIS A 119 39.10 -4.00 -1.61
C HIS A 119 40.62 -3.87 -1.76
N GLU A 120 41.14 -2.73 -2.23
CA GLU A 120 42.58 -2.42 -2.28
C GLU A 120 43.24 -2.52 -0.90
N LYS A 121 42.52 -2.15 0.17
CA LYS A 121 42.96 -2.25 1.57
C LYS A 121 42.70 -3.61 2.20
N GLY A 122 42.20 -4.59 1.43
CA GLY A 122 41.93 -5.96 1.88
C GLY A 122 40.62 -6.15 2.65
N TYR A 123 39.72 -5.15 2.64
CA TYR A 123 38.45 -5.20 3.37
C TYR A 123 37.28 -5.52 2.44
N VAL A 124 36.54 -6.58 2.76
CA VAL A 124 35.34 -7.03 2.02
C VAL A 124 34.10 -6.71 2.86
N HIS A 125 33.07 -6.11 2.25
CA HIS A 125 31.88 -5.58 2.93
C HIS A 125 30.91 -6.66 3.40
N ARG A 126 30.67 -7.68 2.57
CA ARG A 126 29.88 -8.92 2.82
C ARG A 126 28.37 -8.75 3.09
N ASP A 127 27.88 -7.53 3.29
CA ASP A 127 26.44 -7.20 3.43
C ASP A 127 26.06 -5.98 2.57
N ILE A 128 26.32 -6.04 1.26
CA ILE A 128 25.84 -5.02 0.30
C ILE A 128 24.36 -5.25 0.03
N LYS A 129 23.56 -4.21 0.27
CA LYS A 129 22.10 -4.18 0.16
C LYS A 129 21.60 -2.72 0.11
N PRO A 130 20.38 -2.43 -0.36
CA PRO A 130 19.91 -1.06 -0.55
C PRO A 130 19.88 -0.20 0.72
N GLU A 131 19.63 -0.81 1.88
CA GLU A 131 19.55 -0.11 3.17
C GLU A 131 20.92 0.36 3.68
N ASN A 132 22.01 -0.24 3.20
CA ASN A 132 23.39 0.07 3.60
C ASN A 132 24.05 1.15 2.72
N VAL A 133 23.35 1.63 1.68
CA VAL A 133 23.80 2.76 0.86
C VAL A 133 22.87 3.95 1.10
N LEU A 134 23.43 5.01 1.68
CA LEU A 134 22.75 6.23 2.09
C LEU A 134 23.17 7.43 1.20
N PHE A 135 22.45 8.55 1.27
CA PHE A 135 22.74 9.74 0.48
C PHE A 135 23.02 10.99 1.33
N ARG A 136 23.92 11.83 0.83
CA ARG A 136 24.12 13.20 1.32
C ARG A 136 23.09 14.17 0.73
N ASP A 137 23.05 15.40 1.26
CA ASP A 137 22.26 16.53 0.75
C ASP A 137 22.54 16.85 -0.73
N ASP A 138 23.76 16.60 -1.22
CA ASP A 138 24.14 16.79 -2.63
C ASP A 138 23.70 15.62 -3.56
N GLY A 139 23.06 14.59 -2.98
CA GLY A 139 22.63 13.39 -3.69
C GLY A 139 23.76 12.45 -4.12
N SER A 140 24.96 12.55 -3.55
CA SER A 140 26.01 11.53 -3.66
C SER A 140 25.68 10.30 -2.81
N ALA A 141 25.88 9.11 -3.37
CA ALA A 141 25.70 7.84 -2.68
C ALA A 141 26.91 7.54 -1.77
N VAL A 142 26.66 6.93 -0.61
CA VAL A 142 27.65 6.67 0.44
C VAL A 142 27.42 5.28 1.03
N LEU A 143 28.44 4.44 0.98
CA LEU A 143 28.43 3.10 1.57
C LEU A 143 28.65 3.14 3.09
N THR A 144 27.82 2.40 3.83
CA THR A 144 27.77 2.37 5.30
C THR A 144 27.65 0.93 5.81
N ASP A 145 27.87 0.72 7.12
CA ASP A 145 27.61 -0.56 7.81
C ASP A 145 28.32 -1.80 7.22
N PHE A 146 29.66 -1.75 7.28
CA PHE A 146 30.55 -2.84 6.85
C PHE A 146 30.28 -4.11 7.68
N GLY A 147 29.82 -5.18 7.04
CA GLY A 147 29.29 -6.40 7.67
C GLY A 147 30.29 -7.33 8.38
N VAL A 148 31.31 -6.78 9.04
CA VAL A 148 32.42 -7.48 9.71
C VAL A 148 31.91 -8.50 10.74
N ALA A 149 30.79 -8.22 11.41
CA ALA A 149 30.16 -9.13 12.37
C ALA A 149 29.80 -10.51 11.78
N ARG A 150 29.48 -10.61 10.48
CA ARG A 150 29.15 -11.90 9.82
C ARG A 150 30.38 -12.69 9.37
N ALA A 151 31.59 -12.13 9.48
CA ALA A 151 32.79 -12.74 8.93
C ALA A 151 33.24 -14.03 9.65
N GLN A 152 32.80 -14.25 10.89
CA GLN A 152 33.20 -15.41 11.71
C GLN A 152 32.07 -16.42 11.94
N SER A 153 30.79 -16.02 11.85
CA SER A 153 29.66 -16.96 11.91
C SER A 153 29.63 -17.95 10.74
N LEU A 154 30.37 -17.67 9.67
CA LEU A 154 30.63 -18.60 8.56
C LEU A 154 31.72 -19.65 8.87
N ASN A 155 32.61 -19.38 9.84
CA ASN A 155 33.68 -20.29 10.26
C ASN A 155 33.28 -21.15 11.47
N SER A 156 32.34 -20.66 12.29
CA SER A 156 31.56 -21.51 13.19
C SER A 156 30.79 -22.52 12.34
N ARG A 157 30.96 -23.83 12.60
CA ARG A 157 30.25 -24.89 11.86
C ARG A 157 28.76 -24.60 11.82
N ALA A 158 28.12 -24.94 10.69
CA ALA A 158 26.68 -24.91 10.52
C ALA A 158 25.99 -25.92 11.46
N THR A 159 25.83 -25.51 12.72
CA THR A 159 25.20 -26.25 13.80
C THR A 159 24.41 -25.27 14.65
N HIS A 160 23.25 -24.84 14.13
CA HIS A 160 21.92 -24.78 14.77
C HIS A 160 20.91 -24.64 13.61
N ALA A 161 19.70 -25.18 13.76
CA ALA A 161 18.84 -25.48 12.61
C ALA A 161 18.31 -24.23 11.86
N GLY A 162 18.38 -24.25 10.52
CA GLY A 162 17.58 -23.42 9.62
C GLY A 162 17.90 -21.91 9.50
N THR A 163 18.59 -21.30 10.47
CA THR A 163 18.81 -19.84 10.47
C THR A 163 19.95 -19.41 9.53
N VAL A 164 19.62 -19.09 8.28
CA VAL A 164 20.50 -18.31 7.39
C VAL A 164 20.63 -16.89 7.95
N VAL A 165 21.80 -16.53 8.48
CA VAL A 165 22.04 -15.22 9.10
C VAL A 165 22.29 -14.14 8.03
N GLY A 166 21.22 -13.49 7.59
CA GLY A 166 21.26 -12.32 6.68
C GLY A 166 20.00 -12.18 5.84
N THR A 167 19.93 -11.12 5.01
CA THR A 167 18.92 -11.04 3.94
C THR A 167 19.42 -11.86 2.74
N PRO A 168 18.84 -13.03 2.44
CA PRO A 168 19.40 -13.96 1.45
C PRO A 168 19.35 -13.42 0.01
N HIS A 169 18.48 -12.45 -0.28
CA HIS A 169 18.26 -11.91 -1.63
C HIS A 169 19.48 -11.26 -2.30
N TYR A 170 20.47 -10.80 -1.53
CA TYR A 170 21.67 -10.13 -2.06
C TYR A 170 22.93 -11.01 -1.97
N MET A 171 22.81 -12.25 -1.47
CA MET A 171 23.98 -13.06 -1.14
C MET A 171 24.68 -13.60 -2.39
N SER A 172 26.01 -13.67 -2.36
CA SER A 172 26.78 -14.25 -3.46
C SER A 172 26.65 -15.79 -3.51
N PRO A 173 26.83 -16.41 -4.70
CA PRO A 173 26.82 -17.87 -4.84
C PRO A 173 27.89 -18.58 -3.99
N GLU A 174 29.01 -17.92 -3.70
CA GLU A 174 30.05 -18.41 -2.83
C GLU A 174 29.70 -18.26 -1.33
N GLN A 175 29.02 -17.18 -0.92
CA GLN A 175 28.40 -17.08 0.41
C GLN A 175 27.36 -18.19 0.64
N ALA A 176 26.47 -18.42 -0.33
CA ALA A 176 25.44 -19.47 -0.25
C ALA A 176 26.00 -20.90 -0.20
N ARG A 177 27.23 -21.12 -0.70
CA ARG A 177 27.96 -22.40 -0.59
C ARG A 177 28.82 -22.52 0.68
N GLY A 178 28.89 -21.48 1.52
CA GLY A 178 29.83 -21.43 2.65
C GLY A 178 31.31 -21.49 2.21
N LYS A 179 31.63 -21.01 1.01
CA LYS A 179 33.01 -20.94 0.51
C LYS A 179 33.70 -19.67 1.02
N THR A 180 35.02 -19.58 0.82
CA THR A 180 35.81 -18.38 1.06
C THR A 180 35.24 -17.19 0.27
N VAL A 181 34.87 -16.12 0.99
CA VAL A 181 34.30 -14.89 0.45
C VAL A 181 35.42 -13.87 0.21
N ASP A 182 35.51 -13.36 -1.02
CA ASP A 182 36.43 -12.30 -1.44
C ASP A 182 35.69 -11.07 -1.98
N SER A 183 36.42 -10.05 -2.43
CA SER A 183 35.91 -8.78 -2.98
C SER A 183 34.81 -8.95 -4.03
N ARG A 184 34.86 -10.02 -4.83
CA ARG A 184 33.96 -10.26 -5.96
C ARG A 184 32.56 -10.71 -5.51
N SER A 185 32.39 -11.06 -4.23
CA SER A 185 31.07 -11.22 -3.62
C SER A 185 30.35 -9.88 -3.48
N ASP A 186 31.04 -8.80 -3.10
CA ASP A 186 30.41 -7.48 -2.95
C ASP A 186 29.94 -6.94 -4.31
N LEU A 187 30.72 -7.18 -5.37
CA LEU A 187 30.35 -6.82 -6.75
C LEU A 187 29.13 -7.60 -7.25
N TYR A 188 29.02 -8.89 -6.91
CA TYR A 188 27.81 -9.67 -7.19
C TYR A 188 26.58 -9.10 -6.47
N SER A 189 26.71 -8.81 -5.17
CA SER A 189 25.64 -8.22 -4.37
C SER A 189 25.22 -6.84 -4.88
N LEU A 190 26.17 -6.00 -5.32
CA LEU A 190 25.90 -4.73 -6.00
C LEU A 190 25.17 -4.94 -7.34
N GLY A 191 25.46 -6.01 -8.08
CA GLY A 191 24.71 -6.41 -9.27
C GLY A 191 23.25 -6.75 -8.99
N ILE A 192 22.96 -7.35 -7.84
CA ILE A 192 21.57 -7.59 -7.41
C ILE A 192 20.87 -6.25 -7.12
N VAL A 193 21.52 -5.36 -6.36
CA VAL A 193 20.99 -4.01 -6.07
C VAL A 193 20.77 -3.23 -7.37
N PHE A 194 21.65 -3.34 -8.36
CA PHE A 194 21.47 -2.69 -9.66
C PHE A 194 20.29 -3.24 -10.45
N TYR A 195 20.08 -4.57 -10.46
CA TYR A 195 18.87 -5.15 -11.04
C TYR A 195 17.60 -4.65 -10.35
N GLU A 196 17.61 -4.57 -9.02
CA GLU A 196 16.48 -4.09 -8.23
C GLU A 196 16.17 -2.61 -8.51
N MET A 197 17.19 -1.73 -8.52
CA MET A 197 17.03 -0.31 -8.89
C MET A 197 16.41 -0.12 -10.28
N LEU A 198 16.73 -1.00 -11.24
CA LEU A 198 16.18 -0.95 -12.60
C LEU A 198 14.78 -1.57 -12.73
N THR A 199 14.39 -2.51 -11.86
CA THR A 199 13.18 -3.34 -12.07
C THR A 199 12.16 -3.28 -10.94
N GLY A 200 12.48 -2.61 -9.84
CA GLY A 200 11.67 -2.56 -8.62
C GLY A 200 11.59 -3.89 -7.86
N SER A 201 12.38 -4.92 -8.21
CA SER A 201 12.35 -6.20 -7.53
C SER A 201 13.66 -6.98 -7.66
N VAL A 202 13.99 -7.81 -6.67
CA VAL A 202 15.16 -8.71 -6.73
C VAL A 202 14.96 -9.85 -7.74
N PRO A 203 16.03 -10.34 -8.42
CA PRO A 203 15.90 -11.32 -9.51
C PRO A 203 15.58 -12.73 -9.02
N TYR A 204 15.83 -13.03 -7.75
CA TYR A 204 15.61 -14.35 -7.14
C TYR A 204 14.79 -14.21 -5.86
N GLN A 205 13.54 -14.69 -5.91
CA GLN A 205 12.58 -14.64 -4.81
C GLN A 205 12.22 -16.06 -4.35
N GLY A 206 11.80 -16.24 -3.10
CA GLY A 206 11.35 -17.52 -2.56
C GLY A 206 10.80 -17.36 -1.15
N GLU A 207 9.99 -18.33 -0.70
CA GLU A 207 9.35 -18.31 0.62
C GLU A 207 10.37 -18.53 1.75
N GLU A 208 11.35 -19.40 1.52
CA GLU A 208 12.43 -19.70 2.47
C GLU A 208 13.78 -19.13 2.05
N ALA A 209 14.60 -18.75 3.04
CA ALA A 209 15.96 -18.25 2.81
C ALA A 209 16.87 -19.27 2.09
N VAL A 210 16.68 -20.57 2.36
CA VAL A 210 17.40 -21.66 1.68
C VAL A 210 17.00 -21.74 0.20
N ALA A 211 15.72 -21.56 -0.12
CA ALA A 211 15.24 -21.56 -1.51
C ALA A 211 15.82 -20.38 -2.30
N ILE A 212 15.90 -19.19 -1.70
CA ILE A 212 16.55 -18.01 -2.30
C ILE A 212 18.05 -18.27 -2.53
N ALA A 213 18.76 -18.79 -1.52
CA ALA A 213 20.16 -19.16 -1.64
C ALA A 213 20.42 -20.15 -2.79
N LEU A 214 19.58 -21.19 -2.94
CA LEU A 214 19.65 -22.14 -4.05
C LEU A 214 19.44 -21.47 -5.43
N LYS A 215 18.54 -20.47 -5.53
CA LYS A 215 18.35 -19.70 -6.78
C LYS A 215 19.59 -18.88 -7.14
N HIS A 216 20.27 -18.27 -6.15
CA HIS A 216 21.58 -17.64 -6.40
C HIS A 216 22.60 -18.63 -6.97
N LEU A 217 22.58 -19.91 -6.54
CA LEU A 217 23.50 -20.94 -7.05
C LEU A 217 23.21 -21.43 -8.46
N ALA A 218 21.93 -21.63 -8.79
CA ALA A 218 21.52 -22.49 -9.92
C ALA A 218 20.52 -21.86 -10.90
N SER A 219 19.81 -20.79 -10.53
CA SER A 219 18.88 -20.13 -11.46
C SER A 219 19.64 -19.35 -12.55
N PRO A 220 19.09 -19.24 -13.77
CA PRO A 220 19.70 -18.50 -14.88
C PRO A 220 19.93 -17.02 -14.52
N LEU A 221 20.80 -16.35 -15.29
CA LEU A 221 20.97 -14.91 -15.17
C LEU A 221 19.65 -14.19 -15.51
N PRO A 222 19.29 -13.12 -14.78
CA PRO A 222 18.05 -12.40 -15.03
C PRO A 222 18.16 -11.55 -16.29
N VAL A 223 17.07 -11.50 -17.06
CA VAL A 223 16.98 -10.69 -18.29
C VAL A 223 16.25 -9.39 -17.97
N LEU A 224 16.90 -8.26 -18.24
CA LEU A 224 16.33 -6.94 -18.04
C LEU A 224 15.18 -6.65 -19.03
N PRO A 225 14.17 -5.88 -18.60
CA PRO A 225 13.15 -5.32 -19.48
C PRO A 225 13.75 -4.58 -20.69
N LYS A 226 13.01 -4.58 -21.80
CA LYS A 226 13.50 -4.09 -23.11
C LYS A 226 13.98 -2.63 -23.10
N GLN A 227 13.44 -1.79 -22.22
CA GLN A 227 13.87 -0.42 -22.01
C GLN A 227 15.27 -0.30 -21.38
N PHE A 228 15.71 -1.30 -20.61
CA PHE A 228 17.00 -1.34 -19.91
C PHE A 228 18.00 -2.35 -20.53
N SER A 229 17.71 -2.87 -21.73
CA SER A 229 18.56 -3.89 -22.38
C SER A 229 20.00 -3.41 -22.66
N HIS A 230 20.24 -2.10 -22.63
CA HIS A 230 21.57 -1.49 -22.75
C HIS A 230 22.43 -1.72 -21.49
N CYS A 231 21.83 -1.96 -20.33
CA CYS A 231 22.52 -2.30 -19.08
C CYS A 231 22.81 -3.81 -18.93
N GLN A 232 22.24 -4.67 -19.79
CA GLN A 232 22.37 -6.12 -19.67
C GLN A 232 23.81 -6.63 -19.62
N PRO A 233 24.77 -6.14 -20.46
CA PRO A 233 26.14 -6.66 -20.43
C PRO A 233 26.83 -6.47 -19.07
N ILE A 234 26.66 -5.29 -18.46
CA ILE A 234 27.21 -4.97 -17.13
C ILE A 234 26.59 -5.87 -16.07
N LEU A 235 25.26 -6.09 -16.15
CA LEU A 235 24.54 -6.95 -15.23
C LEU A 235 24.98 -8.42 -15.34
N ASP A 236 25.13 -8.94 -16.56
CA ASP A 236 25.57 -10.32 -16.82
C ASP A 236 26.96 -10.55 -16.20
N THR A 237 27.89 -9.61 -16.37
CA THR A 237 29.22 -9.66 -15.75
C THR A 237 29.18 -9.55 -14.23
N LEU A 238 28.30 -8.72 -13.64
CA LEU A 238 28.15 -8.67 -12.18
C LEU A 238 27.57 -9.97 -11.60
N LEU A 239 26.59 -10.56 -12.28
CA LEU A 239 25.81 -11.70 -11.78
C LEU A 239 26.31 -13.08 -12.20
N ASP A 240 27.46 -13.19 -12.87
CA ASP A 240 28.05 -14.49 -13.22
C ASP A 240 28.23 -15.37 -11.96
N LYS A 241 27.88 -16.66 -12.08
CA LYS A 241 27.92 -17.63 -10.99
C LYS A 241 29.35 -18.03 -10.60
N GLU A 242 30.33 -17.77 -11.47
CA GLU A 242 31.75 -17.99 -11.27
C GLU A 242 32.46 -16.65 -10.95
N PRO A 243 33.02 -16.44 -9.75
CA PRO A 243 33.72 -15.19 -9.41
C PRO A 243 34.85 -14.80 -10.36
N GLY A 244 35.49 -15.77 -11.03
CA GLY A 244 36.55 -15.52 -12.02
C GLY A 244 36.07 -14.94 -13.36
N LYS A 245 34.76 -14.92 -13.62
CA LYS A 245 34.15 -14.32 -14.83
C LYS A 245 33.53 -12.94 -14.58
N ARG A 246 33.40 -12.54 -13.31
CA ARG A 246 32.92 -11.20 -12.92
C ARG A 246 34.00 -10.15 -13.15
N TYR A 247 33.64 -8.88 -12.92
CA TYR A 247 34.61 -7.84 -12.60
C TYR A 247 35.52 -8.30 -11.44
N GLN A 248 36.83 -8.19 -11.61
CA GLN A 248 37.80 -8.55 -10.57
C GLN A 248 38.09 -7.37 -9.62
N HIS A 249 37.81 -6.15 -10.08
CA HIS A 249 38.00 -4.88 -9.38
C HIS A 249 36.80 -3.97 -9.65
N GLY A 250 36.39 -3.15 -8.68
CA GLY A 250 35.33 -2.16 -8.85
C GLY A 250 35.68 -1.10 -9.89
N GLN A 251 36.97 -0.79 -10.09
CA GLN A 251 37.42 0.14 -11.13
C GLN A 251 37.10 -0.36 -12.57
N GLN A 252 37.01 -1.68 -12.79
CA GLN A 252 36.60 -2.23 -14.09
C GLN A 252 35.11 -1.99 -14.37
N LEU A 253 34.26 -2.17 -13.33
CA LEU A 253 32.84 -1.83 -13.38
C LEU A 253 32.64 -0.33 -13.66
N VAL A 254 33.40 0.53 -12.98
CA VAL A 254 33.36 2.00 -13.17
C VAL A 254 33.64 2.36 -14.64
N GLN A 255 34.67 1.76 -15.25
CA GLN A 255 35.03 2.01 -16.65
C GLN A 255 33.93 1.60 -17.64
N ASP A 256 33.31 0.43 -17.44
CA ASP A 256 32.22 -0.04 -18.30
C ASP A 256 30.95 0.82 -18.17
N VAL A 257 30.62 1.28 -16.96
CA VAL A 257 29.51 2.21 -16.73
C VAL A 257 29.75 3.56 -17.42
N GLU A 258 30.98 4.11 -17.34
CA GLU A 258 31.32 5.36 -18.02
C GLU A 258 31.30 5.22 -19.55
N ALA A 259 31.78 4.10 -20.09
CA ALA A 259 31.68 3.79 -21.50
C ALA A 259 30.22 3.69 -21.98
N LEU A 260 29.34 3.05 -21.20
CA LEU A 260 27.91 2.97 -21.49
C LEU A 260 27.23 4.36 -21.44
N GLN A 261 27.50 5.17 -20.41
CA GLN A 261 26.97 6.53 -20.29
C GLN A 261 27.39 7.42 -21.48
N LEU A 262 28.65 7.30 -21.94
CA LEU A 262 29.14 8.00 -23.13
C LEU A 262 28.38 7.57 -24.40
N GLN A 263 28.18 6.26 -24.60
CA GLN A 263 27.44 5.73 -25.75
C GLN A 263 25.97 6.20 -25.77
N ILE A 264 25.29 6.21 -24.63
CA ILE A 264 23.91 6.71 -24.50
C ILE A 264 23.85 8.19 -24.90
N ARG A 265 24.79 9.00 -24.40
CA ARG A 265 24.88 10.43 -24.73
C ARG A 265 25.12 10.69 -26.21
N GLU A 266 26.09 10.02 -26.82
CA GLU A 266 26.36 10.17 -28.26
C GLU A 266 25.16 9.78 -29.13
N GLN A 267 24.42 8.72 -28.76
CA GLN A 267 23.21 8.33 -29.49
C GLN A 267 22.09 9.38 -29.35
N GLY A 268 21.96 10.01 -28.18
CA GLY A 268 21.06 11.15 -27.98
C GLY A 268 21.42 12.35 -28.86
N GLU A 269 22.69 12.76 -28.85
CA GLU A 269 23.21 13.89 -29.65
C GLU A 269 23.07 13.65 -31.16
N ARG A 270 23.29 12.40 -31.64
CA ARG A 270 23.06 12.03 -33.05
C ARG A 270 21.57 12.07 -33.44
N ARG A 271 20.66 11.70 -32.52
CA ARG A 271 19.20 11.77 -32.75
C ARG A 271 18.70 13.21 -32.84
N THR A 272 19.14 14.09 -31.93
CA THR A 272 18.76 15.51 -31.96
C THR A 272 19.31 16.23 -33.20
N ALA A 273 20.55 15.93 -33.60
CA ALA A 273 21.12 16.43 -34.85
C ALA A 273 20.29 16.01 -36.08
N SER A 274 19.93 14.73 -36.20
CA SER A 274 19.10 14.21 -37.31
C SER A 274 17.71 14.86 -37.36
N LEU A 275 17.04 15.02 -36.21
CA LEU A 275 15.75 15.71 -36.12
C LEU A 275 15.84 17.19 -36.51
N SER A 276 16.93 17.88 -36.14
CA SER A 276 17.15 19.28 -36.55
C SER A 276 17.32 19.41 -38.07
N GLN A 277 17.97 18.43 -38.71
CA GLN A 277 18.22 18.39 -40.15
C GLN A 277 16.93 18.13 -40.94
N LEU A 278 16.02 17.28 -40.43
CA LEU A 278 14.67 17.07 -40.97
C LEU A 278 13.79 18.33 -40.83
N GLY A 279 13.84 19.01 -39.68
CA GLY A 279 13.15 20.28 -39.47
C GLY A 279 13.60 21.38 -40.44
N GLY A 280 14.90 21.46 -40.71
CA GLY A 280 15.49 22.36 -41.71
C GLY A 280 14.90 22.16 -43.11
N GLN A 281 14.81 20.90 -43.57
CA GLN A 281 14.25 20.60 -44.89
C GLN A 281 12.75 20.95 -45.00
N LEU A 282 11.94 20.63 -43.98
CA LEU A 282 10.51 20.97 -43.95
C LEU A 282 10.24 22.48 -43.97
N SER A 283 11.06 23.27 -43.27
CA SER A 283 10.94 24.74 -43.28
C SER A 283 11.13 25.35 -44.69
N SER A 284 12.03 24.76 -45.49
CA SER A 284 12.31 25.22 -46.85
C SER A 284 11.14 24.96 -47.81
N ALA A 285 10.47 23.81 -47.68
CA ALA A 285 9.30 23.45 -48.47
C ALA A 285 8.09 24.33 -48.12
N LEU A 286 7.80 24.51 -46.81
CA LEU A 286 6.72 25.39 -46.34
C LEU A 286 6.94 26.84 -46.76
N GLY A 287 8.18 27.34 -46.74
CA GLY A 287 8.54 28.68 -47.21
C GLY A 287 8.34 28.92 -48.71
N ILE A 288 8.29 27.86 -49.54
CA ILE A 288 7.95 27.94 -50.97
C ILE A 288 6.43 27.97 -51.16
N VAL A 289 5.71 27.11 -50.44
CA VAL A 289 4.23 27.07 -50.46
C VAL A 289 3.65 28.40 -49.98
N TRP A 290 4.16 28.96 -48.88
CA TRP A 290 3.73 30.25 -48.33
C TRP A 290 3.97 31.42 -49.29
N ARG A 291 5.11 31.43 -50.02
CA ARG A 291 5.39 32.45 -51.03
C ARG A 291 4.40 32.39 -52.20
N LYS A 292 4.02 31.19 -52.66
CA LYS A 292 2.99 31.03 -53.70
C LYS A 292 1.59 31.41 -53.20
N PHE A 293 1.25 31.06 -51.96
CA PHE A 293 -0.02 31.45 -51.33
C PHE A 293 -0.17 32.97 -51.22
N LYS A 294 0.87 33.66 -50.72
CA LYS A 294 0.89 35.12 -50.58
C LYS A 294 0.77 35.86 -51.92
N ALA A 295 1.33 35.31 -52.99
CA ALA A 295 1.16 35.85 -54.35
C ALA A 295 -0.29 35.74 -54.84
N SER A 296 -0.93 34.58 -54.68
CA SER A 296 -2.33 34.36 -55.12
C SER A 296 -3.33 35.22 -54.33
N CYS A 297 -3.17 35.35 -53.01
CA CYS A 297 -4.03 36.21 -52.19
C CYS A 297 -3.86 37.70 -52.53
N GLY A 298 -2.66 38.15 -52.90
CA GLY A 298 -2.40 39.53 -53.32
C GLY A 298 -3.16 39.96 -54.58
N THR A 299 -3.33 39.06 -55.55
CA THR A 299 -4.20 39.29 -56.72
C THR A 299 -5.68 39.33 -56.35
N TYR A 300 -6.13 38.44 -55.46
CA TYR A 300 -7.53 38.39 -55.03
C TYR A 300 -7.95 39.65 -54.27
N TRP A 301 -7.07 40.15 -53.38
CA TRP A 301 -7.31 41.39 -52.63
C TRP A 301 -7.45 42.63 -53.54
N LYS A 302 -6.67 42.70 -54.63
CA LYS A 302 -6.79 43.78 -55.64
C LYS A 302 -8.11 43.72 -56.41
N GLN A 303 -8.65 42.53 -56.67
CA GLN A 303 -9.96 42.38 -57.31
C GLN A 303 -11.12 42.72 -56.36
N CYS A 304 -11.08 42.26 -55.11
CA CYS A 304 -12.11 42.59 -54.12
C CYS A 304 -12.14 44.08 -53.75
N SER A 305 -10.98 44.73 -53.62
CA SER A 305 -10.93 46.18 -53.33
C SER A 305 -11.45 47.05 -54.48
N ALA A 306 -11.22 46.67 -55.74
CA ALA A 306 -11.81 47.33 -56.90
C ALA A 306 -13.35 47.15 -56.95
N PHE A 307 -13.86 45.98 -56.54
CA PHE A 307 -15.31 45.70 -56.47
C PHE A 307 -16.00 46.45 -55.31
N ILE A 308 -15.34 46.63 -54.17
CA ILE A 308 -15.89 47.42 -53.06
C ILE A 308 -15.87 48.92 -53.39
N ALA A 309 -14.84 49.40 -54.10
CA ALA A 309 -14.71 50.80 -54.49
C ALA A 309 -15.73 51.27 -55.55
N SER A 310 -16.40 50.37 -56.28
CA SER A 310 -17.48 50.73 -57.20
C SER A 310 -18.83 50.94 -56.51
N ILE A 311 -18.97 50.56 -55.23
CA ILE A 311 -20.19 50.74 -54.43
C ILE A 311 -20.21 52.16 -53.83
N ARG A 312 -20.68 53.14 -54.62
CA ARG A 312 -20.91 54.51 -54.13
C ARG A 312 -22.21 54.60 -53.32
N PHE A 313 -22.09 54.91 -52.03
CA PHE A 313 -23.23 55.23 -51.17
C PHE A 313 -23.76 56.65 -51.45
N ALA A 314 -25.03 56.76 -51.84
CA ALA A 314 -25.77 58.02 -51.86
C ALA A 314 -26.85 58.02 -50.76
N LYS A 315 -26.86 59.06 -49.92
CA LYS A 315 -27.87 59.23 -48.85
C LYS A 315 -29.18 59.76 -49.44
N GLY A 316 -30.23 58.94 -49.49
CA GLY A 316 -31.61 59.44 -49.61
C GLY A 316 -32.61 58.53 -50.33
N ARG A 317 -33.57 57.99 -49.55
CA ARG A 317 -34.90 57.48 -49.95
C ARG A 317 -34.96 56.28 -50.92
N GLY A 318 -35.36 55.13 -50.36
CA GLY A 318 -36.47 54.31 -50.88
C GLY A 318 -36.33 53.60 -52.23
N PHE A 319 -36.30 52.26 -52.15
CA PHE A 319 -36.37 51.27 -53.24
C PHE A 319 -35.10 51.04 -54.07
N TYR A 320 -34.71 49.77 -54.14
CA TYR A 320 -33.62 49.25 -54.96
C TYR A 320 -34.09 49.10 -56.41
N ARG A 321 -33.31 49.62 -57.36
CA ARG A 321 -33.38 49.21 -58.76
C ARG A 321 -31.97 48.94 -59.25
N VAL A 322 -31.63 47.67 -59.41
CA VAL A 322 -30.37 47.25 -60.04
C VAL A 322 -30.53 47.39 -61.55
N GLU A 323 -29.61 48.09 -62.21
CA GLU A 323 -29.58 48.16 -63.68
C GLU A 323 -29.23 46.78 -64.28
N THR A 324 -29.96 46.41 -65.32
CA THR A 324 -29.84 45.13 -66.01
C THR A 324 -28.65 45.10 -66.96
N THR A 325 -27.43 44.95 -66.43
CA THR A 325 -26.20 44.86 -67.26
C THR A 325 -25.09 43.93 -66.72
N HIS A 326 -25.34 43.14 -65.67
CA HIS A 326 -24.33 42.21 -65.10
C HIS A 326 -24.74 40.72 -65.02
N GLN A 327 -25.75 40.27 -65.77
CA GLN A 327 -26.02 38.82 -65.91
C GLN A 327 -25.10 38.11 -66.92
N GLU A 328 -24.46 38.82 -67.86
CA GLU A 328 -23.63 38.20 -68.89
C GLU A 328 -22.20 37.90 -68.42
N GLN A 329 -21.59 38.77 -67.60
CA GLN A 329 -20.24 38.53 -67.04
C GLN A 329 -20.19 37.36 -66.04
N LEU A 330 -21.31 37.02 -65.40
CA LEU A 330 -21.39 35.83 -64.53
C LEU A 330 -21.50 34.52 -65.32
N ARG A 331 -21.90 34.55 -66.60
CA ARG A 331 -21.92 33.37 -67.48
C ARG A 331 -20.55 33.09 -68.12
N SER A 332 -19.74 34.10 -68.42
CA SER A 332 -18.42 33.90 -69.03
C SER A 332 -17.40 33.25 -68.07
N LEU A 333 -17.51 33.50 -66.76
CA LEU A 333 -16.63 32.89 -65.75
C LEU A 333 -16.92 31.40 -65.52
N THR A 334 -18.16 30.93 -65.75
CA THR A 334 -18.49 29.50 -65.63
C THR A 334 -18.00 28.69 -66.83
N GLN A 335 -17.79 29.32 -67.99
CA GLN A 335 -17.46 28.64 -69.25
C GLN A 335 -15.96 28.41 -69.47
N GLN A 336 -15.07 29.13 -68.76
CA GLN A 336 -13.61 28.92 -68.87
C GLN A 336 -13.10 27.69 -68.12
N ASN A 337 -13.80 27.21 -67.09
CA ASN A 337 -13.35 26.03 -66.32
C ASN A 337 -13.61 24.68 -67.01
N THR A 338 -14.34 24.64 -68.13
CA THR A 338 -14.62 23.39 -68.87
C THR A 338 -13.56 23.03 -69.92
N LEU A 339 -12.62 23.94 -70.25
CA LEU A 339 -11.69 23.78 -71.38
C LEU A 339 -10.23 23.43 -71.02
N VAL A 340 -9.88 23.35 -69.73
CA VAL A 340 -8.56 22.84 -69.29
C VAL A 340 -8.58 21.32 -69.05
N ALA A 341 -9.76 20.74 -68.76
CA ALA A 341 -9.94 19.31 -68.51
C ALA A 341 -9.72 18.41 -69.76
N THR A 342 -9.60 18.98 -70.97
CA THR A 342 -9.58 18.22 -72.24
C THR A 342 -8.20 18.17 -72.92
N ARG A 343 -7.09 18.38 -72.18
CA ARG A 343 -5.73 18.41 -72.78
C ARG A 343 -4.64 17.54 -72.15
N VAL A 344 -5.01 16.46 -71.45
CA VAL A 344 -4.05 15.42 -70.98
C VAL A 344 -4.42 14.01 -71.48
N HIS A 345 -5.58 13.80 -72.11
CA HIS A 345 -6.13 12.45 -72.36
C HIS A 345 -5.67 11.75 -73.66
N ARG A 346 -4.51 12.13 -74.25
CA ARG A 346 -3.91 11.44 -75.41
C ARG A 346 -2.38 11.36 -75.30
N GLN A 347 -1.87 10.33 -74.61
CA GLN A 347 -0.63 9.58 -74.94
C GLN A 347 -0.27 8.54 -73.84
N VAL A 348 -1.05 7.46 -73.70
CA VAL A 348 -0.55 6.16 -73.20
C VAL A 348 -1.33 5.05 -73.90
N SER A 349 -0.64 3.99 -74.35
CA SER A 349 -1.21 2.81 -75.02
C SER A 349 -1.74 1.76 -74.04
N PRO A 350 -2.65 0.85 -74.46
CA PRO A 350 -3.35 -0.04 -73.53
C PRO A 350 -2.58 -1.35 -73.25
N ALA A 351 -1.96 -1.43 -72.08
CA ALA A 351 -1.58 -2.71 -71.44
C ALA A 351 -1.38 -2.51 -69.92
N GLY A 352 -2.22 -3.16 -69.10
CA GLY A 352 -1.97 -3.29 -67.64
C GLY A 352 -2.86 -2.49 -66.68
N ALA A 353 -3.98 -1.91 -67.11
CA ALA A 353 -4.90 -1.17 -66.24
C ALA A 353 -6.22 -1.94 -65.97
N ALA A 354 -6.12 -3.12 -65.36
CA ALA A 354 -7.27 -3.87 -64.84
C ALA A 354 -7.02 -4.24 -63.37
N ALA A 355 -8.04 -4.03 -62.54
CA ALA A 355 -8.07 -4.14 -61.07
C ALA A 355 -7.33 -3.02 -60.28
N LEU A 356 -8.06 -2.40 -59.33
CA LEU A 356 -7.59 -1.40 -58.35
C LEU A 356 -7.14 -0.07 -59.03
N TRP A 357 -7.79 1.09 -58.93
CA TRP A 357 -8.49 1.74 -57.82
C TRP A 357 -9.55 2.73 -58.36
N HIS A 358 -10.83 2.39 -58.42
CA HIS A 358 -11.87 3.26 -59.00
C HIS A 358 -12.81 3.91 -57.94
N ASP A 359 -12.42 4.01 -56.67
CA ASP A 359 -13.40 4.29 -55.59
C ASP A 359 -12.99 5.24 -54.45
N LEU A 360 -12.07 6.20 -54.69
CA LEU A 360 -11.77 7.28 -53.72
C LEU A 360 -11.73 8.69 -54.34
N GLY A 361 -12.46 8.89 -55.44
CA GLY A 361 -12.39 10.10 -56.28
C GLY A 361 -13.22 11.32 -55.86
N THR A 362 -13.93 11.32 -54.71
CA THR A 362 -14.83 12.43 -54.33
C THR A 362 -14.79 12.86 -52.85
N TRP A 363 -14.23 12.05 -51.95
CA TRP A 363 -14.17 12.38 -50.52
C TRP A 363 -13.00 13.31 -50.14
N GLY A 364 -11.84 13.17 -50.78
CA GLY A 364 -10.63 13.93 -50.45
C GLY A 364 -10.79 15.46 -50.55
N GLN A 365 -11.54 15.95 -51.54
CA GLN A 365 -11.76 17.40 -51.67
C GLN A 365 -12.71 17.96 -50.59
N ARG A 366 -13.75 17.21 -50.19
CA ARG A 366 -14.66 17.65 -49.11
C ARG A 366 -13.97 17.68 -47.75
N ALA A 367 -13.06 16.73 -47.48
CA ALA A 367 -12.26 16.72 -46.27
C ALA A 367 -11.33 17.95 -46.15
N VAL A 368 -10.73 18.40 -47.25
CA VAL A 368 -9.86 19.60 -47.28
C VAL A 368 -10.64 20.89 -47.00
N TRP A 369 -11.87 21.03 -47.51
CA TRP A 369 -12.71 22.19 -47.21
C TRP A 369 -13.25 22.19 -45.77
N ALA A 370 -13.58 21.01 -45.22
CA ALA A 370 -14.00 20.88 -43.83
C ALA A 370 -12.88 21.21 -42.84
N THR A 371 -11.65 20.74 -43.09
CA THR A 371 -10.50 21.06 -42.22
C THR A 371 -10.08 22.52 -42.32
N ALA A 372 -10.14 23.13 -43.52
CA ALA A 372 -9.89 24.56 -43.68
C ALA A 372 -10.91 25.43 -42.90
N ALA A 373 -12.19 25.06 -42.91
CA ALA A 373 -13.21 25.74 -42.12
C ALA A 373 -12.99 25.58 -40.60
N LEU A 374 -12.63 24.37 -40.14
CA LEU A 374 -12.34 24.10 -38.73
C LEU A 374 -11.14 24.93 -38.21
N VAL A 375 -10.07 25.04 -39.01
CA VAL A 375 -8.89 25.85 -38.69
C VAL A 375 -9.22 27.35 -38.63
N LEU A 376 -10.08 27.85 -39.52
CA LEU A 376 -10.53 29.25 -39.47
C LEU A 376 -11.39 29.56 -38.24
N VAL A 377 -12.23 28.61 -37.80
CA VAL A 377 -13.01 28.74 -36.55
C VAL A 377 -12.09 28.72 -35.32
N LEU A 378 -11.10 27.82 -35.29
CA LEU A 378 -10.10 27.78 -34.20
C LEU A 378 -9.27 29.07 -34.14
N ILE A 379 -8.85 29.63 -35.28
CA ILE A 379 -8.14 30.92 -35.34
C ILE A 379 -9.05 32.06 -34.88
N ALA A 380 -10.35 32.05 -35.22
CA ALA A 380 -11.30 33.06 -34.75
C ALA A 380 -11.56 32.99 -33.24
N LEU A 381 -11.54 31.79 -32.64
CA LEU A 381 -11.65 31.59 -31.20
C LEU A 381 -10.36 32.00 -30.46
N LEU A 382 -9.19 31.73 -31.03
CA LEU A 382 -7.88 32.12 -30.46
C LEU A 382 -7.57 33.62 -30.60
N LEU A 383 -8.26 34.33 -31.49
CA LEU A 383 -8.13 35.78 -31.69
C LEU A 383 -9.28 36.58 -31.05
N TRP A 384 -10.13 35.95 -30.23
CA TRP A 384 -11.15 36.66 -29.48
C TRP A 384 -10.53 37.38 -28.27
N PRO A 385 -10.59 38.73 -28.18
CA PRO A 385 -9.98 39.45 -27.06
C PRO A 385 -10.82 39.30 -25.80
N ALA A 386 -10.32 38.51 -24.85
CA ALA A 386 -10.86 38.42 -23.51
C ALA A 386 -10.30 39.53 -22.61
N ASP A 387 -10.66 40.79 -22.86
CA ASP A 387 -10.69 41.80 -21.80
C ASP A 387 -11.55 43.03 -22.14
N THR A 388 -12.54 43.31 -21.29
CA THR A 388 -13.22 44.61 -21.21
C THR A 388 -13.64 44.90 -19.76
N GLN A 389 -12.66 45.19 -18.91
CA GLN A 389 -12.96 46.03 -17.73
C GLN A 389 -13.28 47.47 -18.18
N PRO A 390 -14.35 48.11 -17.67
CA PRO A 390 -14.63 49.52 -17.95
C PRO A 390 -13.67 50.43 -17.17
N PRO A 391 -13.19 51.54 -17.77
CA PRO A 391 -12.17 52.39 -17.14
C PRO A 391 -12.75 53.30 -16.05
N ALA A 392 -11.93 53.58 -15.04
CA ALA A 392 -12.21 54.57 -14.01
C ALA A 392 -12.31 55.99 -14.60
N THR A 393 -13.23 56.79 -14.06
CA THR A 393 -13.27 58.25 -14.24
C THR A 393 -12.94 58.95 -12.91
N LYS A 394 -12.22 60.08 -12.98
CA LYS A 394 -11.86 60.94 -11.84
C LYS A 394 -12.56 62.29 -11.94
N THR A 395 -12.55 63.02 -10.82
CA THR A 395 -13.22 64.32 -10.55
C THR A 395 -14.72 64.19 -10.29
N GLY A 396 -15.29 64.78 -9.22
CA GLY A 396 -14.69 65.47 -8.07
C GLY A 396 -15.77 65.75 -7.00
N ASP A 397 -15.33 66.00 -5.76
CA ASP A 397 -16.03 66.56 -4.57
C ASP A 397 -17.57 66.47 -4.42
N ILE A 398 -18.03 65.96 -3.26
CA ILE A 398 -18.97 66.63 -2.29
C ILE A 398 -19.60 65.61 -1.30
N VAL A 399 -19.19 65.72 -0.04
CA VAL A 399 -20.01 65.71 1.21
C VAL A 399 -21.09 64.62 1.45
N SER A 400 -20.75 63.71 2.38
CA SER A 400 -21.57 63.20 3.51
C SER A 400 -22.62 62.07 3.40
N ALA A 401 -22.71 61.35 4.53
CA ALA A 401 -23.94 60.90 5.21
C ALA A 401 -24.79 59.71 4.68
N SER A 402 -24.45 58.53 5.21
CA SER A 402 -25.34 57.75 6.10
C SER A 402 -26.47 56.84 5.55
N LYS A 403 -26.61 55.69 6.26
CA LYS A 403 -27.85 54.96 6.62
C LYS A 403 -28.63 54.09 5.60
N HIS A 404 -28.75 52.81 6.01
CA HIS A 404 -29.97 51.98 6.08
C HIS A 404 -30.62 51.34 4.83
N SER A 405 -30.66 49.99 4.89
CA SER A 405 -31.89 49.16 5.01
C SER A 405 -32.64 48.66 3.75
N ALA A 406 -32.38 47.37 3.47
CA ALA A 406 -33.36 46.26 3.39
C ALA A 406 -34.35 46.07 2.21
N LYS A 407 -34.81 44.81 2.10
CA LYS A 407 -35.82 44.20 1.20
C LYS A 407 -35.34 43.98 -0.25
N GLY A 408 -35.43 42.80 -0.88
CA GLY A 408 -35.95 41.49 -0.46
C GLY A 408 -37.26 41.10 -1.18
N LYS A 409 -37.25 39.98 -1.92
CA LYS A 409 -38.39 39.06 -2.22
C LYS A 409 -38.04 38.03 -3.31
N SER A 410 -38.25 36.74 -2.99
CA SER A 410 -38.69 35.72 -3.97
C SER A 410 -40.22 35.80 -4.13
N PRO A 411 -40.84 35.15 -5.14
CA PRO A 411 -41.25 33.75 -4.94
C PRO A 411 -41.21 32.83 -6.19
N GLN A 412 -41.25 31.52 -5.91
CA GLN A 412 -41.59 30.39 -6.81
C GLN A 412 -43.15 30.21 -6.92
N PRO A 413 -43.72 29.09 -7.44
CA PRO A 413 -43.47 28.32 -8.68
C PRO A 413 -44.78 28.12 -9.49
N LEU A 414 -44.76 27.33 -10.59
CA LEU A 414 -45.95 26.73 -11.20
C LEU A 414 -45.65 25.31 -11.75
N ALA A 415 -46.66 24.43 -11.75
CA ALA A 415 -46.57 23.01 -12.11
C ALA A 415 -47.77 22.55 -12.96
N SER A 416 -47.82 21.24 -13.29
CA SER A 416 -48.86 20.51 -14.06
C SER A 416 -48.80 20.69 -15.60
N SER A 417 -49.22 19.74 -16.46
CA SER A 417 -49.83 18.41 -16.26
C SER A 417 -49.65 17.46 -17.46
N ALA A 418 -49.54 16.15 -17.17
CA ALA A 418 -50.03 14.94 -17.88
C ALA A 418 -50.31 14.90 -19.42
N GLY A 419 -49.95 13.77 -20.04
CA GLY A 419 -50.45 13.33 -21.36
C GLY A 419 -50.02 11.89 -21.72
N SER A 420 -50.95 10.93 -21.65
CA SER A 420 -50.72 9.51 -21.94
C SER A 420 -51.00 9.17 -23.41
N LEU A 421 -50.27 8.19 -23.97
CA LEU A 421 -50.79 7.31 -25.02
C LEU A 421 -50.06 5.94 -24.97
N ALA A 422 -50.84 4.86 -25.03
CA ALA A 422 -50.35 3.48 -25.06
C ALA A 422 -50.46 2.91 -26.49
N ASN A 423 -49.65 1.90 -26.80
CA ASN A 423 -50.07 0.86 -27.73
C ASN A 423 -49.31 -0.46 -27.52
N SER A 424 -50.00 -1.57 -27.80
CA SER A 424 -49.62 -2.94 -27.42
C SER A 424 -49.57 -3.90 -28.61
N ALA A 425 -48.64 -4.87 -28.60
CA ALA A 425 -48.73 -6.21 -29.23
C ALA A 425 -47.41 -6.98 -28.95
N GLN A 426 -47.40 -8.13 -28.26
CA GLN A 426 -47.53 -9.51 -28.79
C GLN A 426 -46.34 -9.94 -29.70
N SER A 427 -45.74 -11.15 -29.61
CA SER A 427 -46.00 -12.33 -28.78
C SER A 427 -44.81 -13.33 -28.81
N SER A 428 -44.72 -14.21 -27.79
CA SER A 428 -43.92 -15.45 -27.70
C SER A 428 -44.30 -16.49 -28.80
N PRO A 429 -43.71 -17.72 -28.93
CA PRO A 429 -42.86 -18.45 -27.96
C PRO A 429 -41.69 -19.34 -28.52
N ALA A 430 -40.98 -20.02 -27.61
CA ALA A 430 -40.21 -21.25 -27.87
C ALA A 430 -41.13 -22.49 -27.75
N PRO A 431 -40.77 -23.73 -28.16
CA PRO A 431 -39.79 -24.54 -27.40
C PRO A 431 -39.02 -25.67 -28.16
N THR A 432 -38.25 -26.45 -27.38
CA THR A 432 -37.85 -27.87 -27.55
C THR A 432 -36.52 -28.23 -28.22
N ALA A 433 -35.85 -29.22 -27.63
CA ALA A 433 -34.56 -29.80 -28.03
C ALA A 433 -34.71 -31.09 -28.86
N ILE A 434 -33.65 -31.47 -29.58
CA ILE A 434 -33.36 -32.82 -30.11
C ILE A 434 -31.83 -33.06 -30.02
N ALA A 435 -31.41 -34.31 -29.86
CA ALA A 435 -30.01 -34.73 -29.76
C ALA A 435 -29.64 -35.82 -30.79
N SER A 436 -28.41 -35.76 -31.31
CA SER A 436 -27.61 -36.86 -31.90
C SER A 436 -26.19 -36.31 -32.19
N ALA A 437 -25.04 -36.93 -31.91
CA ALA A 437 -24.56 -38.32 -31.72
C ALA A 437 -23.93 -38.97 -32.97
N HIS A 438 -22.59 -38.92 -33.06
CA HIS A 438 -21.65 -39.88 -33.67
C HIS A 438 -20.24 -39.49 -33.12
N ALA A 439 -19.43 -40.27 -32.40
CA ALA A 439 -19.17 -41.72 -32.27
C ALA A 439 -18.17 -42.30 -33.29
N HIS A 440 -16.96 -42.62 -32.80
CA HIS A 440 -16.07 -43.79 -33.09
C HIS A 440 -14.84 -43.64 -32.16
N ALA A 441 -14.54 -44.57 -31.24
CA ALA A 441 -13.91 -45.91 -31.41
C ALA A 441 -12.39 -45.82 -31.73
N GLU A 442 -11.44 -46.63 -31.24
CA GLU A 442 -11.33 -47.77 -30.29
C GLU A 442 -9.80 -47.93 -29.96
N THR A 443 -9.24 -48.75 -29.05
CA THR A 443 -9.63 -49.90 -28.19
C THR A 443 -8.77 -49.88 -26.88
N SER A 444 -9.15 -50.50 -25.74
CA SER A 444 -8.72 -51.80 -25.13
C SER A 444 -7.19 -52.01 -24.86
N GLU A 445 -6.74 -52.77 -23.85
CA GLU A 445 -7.36 -53.94 -23.21
C GLU A 445 -6.85 -54.28 -21.78
N ALA A 446 -7.61 -55.11 -21.05
CA ALA A 446 -7.27 -55.68 -19.73
C ALA A 446 -7.82 -57.12 -19.61
N TYR A 447 -7.12 -58.01 -18.87
CA TYR A 447 -7.55 -59.37 -18.44
C TYR A 447 -6.56 -59.89 -17.35
N SER A 448 -6.76 -60.93 -16.52
CA SER A 448 -7.92 -61.50 -15.78
C SER A 448 -7.39 -62.70 -14.92
N SER A 449 -8.08 -63.09 -13.84
CA SER A 449 -7.76 -64.24 -12.93
C SER A 449 -8.29 -65.61 -13.46
N PRO A 450 -8.31 -66.78 -12.74
CA PRO A 450 -7.82 -67.19 -11.39
C PRO A 450 -7.07 -68.60 -11.33
N PRO A 451 -7.39 -69.59 -10.44
CA PRO A 451 -6.69 -70.08 -9.20
C PRO A 451 -6.14 -71.56 -9.33
N PRO A 452 -5.94 -72.48 -8.31
CA PRO A 452 -6.05 -72.48 -6.83
C PRO A 452 -4.95 -73.27 -5.99
N ALA A 453 -5.20 -73.47 -4.67
CA ALA A 453 -4.61 -74.42 -3.67
C ALA A 453 -3.11 -74.28 -3.25
N ASP A 454 -2.64 -74.51 -2.01
CA ASP A 454 -3.16 -75.19 -0.78
C ASP A 454 -2.71 -74.51 0.57
N SER A 455 -3.15 -75.03 1.73
CA SER A 455 -2.99 -74.49 3.13
C SER A 455 -1.85 -75.14 3.97
N PRO A 456 -1.66 -74.92 5.31
CA PRO A 456 -1.62 -73.70 6.18
C PRO A 456 -0.42 -73.66 7.19
N LEU A 457 -0.29 -72.62 8.05
CA LEU A 457 -0.22 -72.68 9.56
C LEU A 457 0.33 -71.39 10.26
N ILE A 458 -0.34 -70.98 11.38
CA ILE A 458 0.18 -70.28 12.61
C ILE A 458 0.76 -68.84 12.48
N GLU A 459 0.48 -67.84 13.35
CA GLU A 459 -0.58 -67.56 14.34
C GLU A 459 -0.74 -66.02 14.54
N THR A 460 -2.01 -65.59 14.61
CA THR A 460 -2.65 -64.59 15.51
C THR A 460 -1.84 -63.50 16.27
N ALA A 461 -2.38 -62.30 16.53
CA ALA A 461 -3.53 -61.57 15.98
C ALA A 461 -3.43 -60.08 16.33
N GLY A 462 -4.04 -59.19 15.53
CA GLY A 462 -4.10 -57.76 15.78
C GLY A 462 -5.52 -57.18 15.76
N THR A 463 -5.73 -56.17 16.61
CA THR A 463 -6.35 -54.85 16.32
C THR A 463 -7.72 -54.72 15.59
N GLN A 464 -8.60 -53.93 16.22
CA GLN A 464 -9.36 -52.78 15.66
C GLN A 464 -10.79 -52.87 15.05
N VAL A 465 -11.52 -51.73 15.21
CA VAL A 465 -12.62 -51.12 14.39
C VAL A 465 -14.10 -51.53 14.64
N GLN A 466 -14.87 -50.60 15.25
CA GLN A 466 -16.10 -49.86 14.79
C GLN A 466 -17.10 -50.45 13.73
N PRO A 467 -18.33 -49.89 13.48
CA PRO A 467 -19.16 -48.89 14.23
C PRO A 467 -20.73 -49.08 14.20
N ARG A 468 -21.47 -48.14 14.83
CA ARG A 468 -22.79 -47.53 14.46
C ARG A 468 -24.13 -48.34 14.52
N ALA A 469 -25.13 -47.81 15.26
CA ALA A 469 -26.58 -47.79 14.93
C ALA A 469 -27.41 -46.89 15.91
N GLU A 470 -28.62 -46.47 15.50
CA GLU A 470 -29.57 -45.59 16.23
C GLU A 470 -30.70 -46.40 16.93
N PHE A 471 -31.33 -45.87 18.00
CA PHE A 471 -32.82 -45.76 18.15
C PHE A 471 -33.29 -45.10 19.48
N GLU A 472 -34.60 -44.78 19.51
CA GLU A 472 -35.46 -44.16 20.56
C GLU A 472 -35.60 -45.02 21.85
N GLY A 473 -36.12 -44.61 23.03
CA GLY A 473 -36.63 -43.33 23.55
C GLY A 473 -37.66 -43.50 24.72
N ARG A 474 -37.56 -42.68 25.81
CA ARG A 474 -38.57 -42.42 26.90
C ARG A 474 -38.90 -43.56 27.91
N PRO A 475 -39.61 -43.29 29.06
CA PRO A 475 -39.70 -42.07 29.90
C PRO A 475 -39.67 -42.30 31.45
N GLY A 476 -39.66 -41.22 32.25
CA GLY A 476 -40.12 -41.18 33.67
C GLY A 476 -39.07 -41.55 34.74
N THR A 477 -39.13 -41.07 35.99
CA THR A 477 -40.09 -40.16 36.66
C THR A 477 -39.41 -39.41 37.83
N THR A 478 -40.09 -38.39 38.36
CA THR A 478 -39.64 -37.41 39.37
C THR A 478 -39.39 -37.94 40.79
N LEU A 479 -38.41 -37.31 41.45
CA LEU A 479 -38.39 -36.84 42.85
C LEU A 479 -39.54 -37.27 43.77
N GLU A 480 -39.21 -37.81 44.95
CA GLU A 480 -40.00 -37.52 46.15
C GLU A 480 -39.17 -37.45 47.46
N ASN A 481 -39.68 -36.56 48.32
CA ASN A 481 -39.34 -36.22 49.71
C ASN A 481 -39.25 -37.44 50.65
N ALA A 482 -38.80 -37.40 51.91
CA ALA A 482 -37.96 -36.54 52.76
C ALA A 482 -38.25 -36.98 54.22
N ARG A 483 -37.22 -37.17 55.07
CA ARG A 483 -37.31 -37.37 56.54
C ARG A 483 -37.97 -38.71 56.94
N THR A 484 -37.66 -39.37 58.06
CA THR A 484 -37.32 -38.92 59.43
C THR A 484 -36.40 -39.98 60.10
N ALA A 485 -35.43 -39.63 60.97
CA ALA A 485 -35.42 -39.86 62.45
C ALA A 485 -35.71 -41.30 62.95
N VAL A 486 -35.09 -41.86 64.01
CA VAL A 486 -34.01 -41.46 64.95
C VAL A 486 -33.61 -42.75 65.74
N ASP A 487 -32.35 -42.87 66.18
CA ASP A 487 -31.76 -43.83 67.17
C ASP A 487 -31.99 -45.36 66.98
N THR A 488 -31.01 -46.25 67.24
CA THR A 488 -30.69 -46.78 68.58
C THR A 488 -29.35 -47.57 68.57
N GLU A 489 -28.73 -47.69 69.73
CA GLU A 489 -27.38 -48.22 70.04
C GLU A 489 -27.24 -49.77 70.04
N ILE A 490 -25.97 -50.26 69.87
CA ILE A 490 -25.24 -51.29 70.69
C ILE A 490 -25.91 -52.71 70.83
N GLU A 491 -25.29 -53.90 70.64
CA GLU A 491 -23.89 -54.41 70.77
C GLU A 491 -23.68 -55.82 70.12
N LEU A 492 -22.57 -56.50 70.49
CA LEU A 492 -22.12 -57.90 70.28
C LEU A 492 -21.41 -58.20 68.93
N ALA A 493 -20.09 -58.39 68.80
CA ALA A 493 -18.97 -58.89 69.64
C ALA A 493 -18.65 -60.41 69.55
N SER A 494 -17.37 -60.72 69.83
CA SER A 494 -16.74 -62.04 70.07
C SER A 494 -16.19 -62.82 68.85
N ARG A 495 -15.04 -63.54 68.91
CA ARG A 495 -13.89 -63.71 69.86
C ARG A 495 -12.75 -64.41 69.05
N THR A 496 -11.45 -64.51 69.42
CA THR A 496 -10.81 -65.00 70.66
C THR A 496 -9.30 -64.64 70.76
N ASN A 497 -8.85 -64.26 71.97
CA ASN A 497 -7.63 -64.61 72.76
C ASN A 497 -6.26 -64.99 72.10
N ALA A 498 -5.06 -64.82 72.72
CA ALA A 498 -4.50 -63.93 73.78
C ALA A 498 -2.99 -64.23 74.03
N GLU A 499 -2.17 -63.17 74.28
CA GLU A 499 -0.91 -63.09 75.11
C GLU A 499 0.35 -63.98 74.83
N PRO A 500 1.59 -63.65 75.35
CA PRO A 500 1.97 -62.65 76.37
C PRO A 500 3.14 -61.66 76.03
N GLU A 501 3.54 -60.85 77.03
CA GLU A 501 4.38 -59.62 77.01
C GLU A 501 5.92 -59.78 77.09
N PHE A 502 6.68 -58.72 76.72
CA PHE A 502 7.96 -58.27 77.35
C PHE A 502 8.41 -56.86 76.83
N GLU A 503 8.77 -55.92 77.73
CA GLU A 503 9.53 -54.66 77.48
C GLU A 503 11.01 -54.81 77.95
N PRO A 504 12.02 -53.91 77.71
CA PRO A 504 12.06 -52.49 77.24
C PRO A 504 13.07 -52.24 76.06
N THR A 505 13.31 -51.05 75.45
CA THR A 505 13.86 -49.72 75.89
C THR A 505 13.80 -48.70 74.72
N PRO A 506 14.05 -47.38 74.89
CA PRO A 506 13.73 -46.35 73.89
C PRO A 506 14.82 -46.04 72.85
N GLU A 507 14.39 -45.67 71.63
CA GLU A 507 15.20 -45.02 70.59
C GLU A 507 14.97 -43.48 70.57
N PRO A 508 15.92 -42.67 70.03
CA PRO A 508 15.94 -41.23 70.25
C PRO A 508 14.92 -40.45 69.42
N ASP A 509 14.50 -39.32 70.00
CA ASP A 509 13.59 -38.33 69.43
C ASP A 509 14.12 -37.77 68.09
N ASN A 510 13.46 -38.14 66.99
CA ASN A 510 13.78 -37.66 65.65
C ASN A 510 12.82 -36.53 65.25
N ALA A 511 12.85 -35.45 66.03
CA ALA A 511 12.12 -34.23 65.73
C ALA A 511 12.61 -33.63 64.40
N GLN A 512 11.75 -33.65 63.37
CA GLN A 512 12.00 -32.90 62.14
C GLN A 512 12.18 -31.40 62.49
N PRO A 513 13.22 -30.73 61.97
CA PRO A 513 13.32 -29.28 62.10
C PRO A 513 12.07 -28.61 61.50
N PRO A 514 11.56 -27.53 62.11
CA PRO A 514 10.50 -26.75 61.49
C PRO A 514 10.96 -26.22 60.13
N GLU A 515 10.08 -26.30 59.12
CA GLU A 515 10.31 -25.60 57.85
C GLU A 515 10.53 -24.10 58.12
N PRO A 516 11.47 -23.44 57.42
CA PRO A 516 11.71 -22.02 57.62
C PRO A 516 10.45 -21.23 57.26
N GLU A 517 10.00 -20.38 58.20
CA GLU A 517 8.95 -19.41 57.92
C GLU A 517 9.43 -18.46 56.81
N VAL A 518 8.90 -18.64 55.60
CA VAL A 518 9.16 -17.73 54.48
C VAL A 518 8.52 -16.39 54.82
N GLU A 519 9.36 -15.36 55.00
CA GLU A 519 8.89 -13.98 55.21
C GLU A 519 7.95 -13.57 54.08
N LYS A 520 6.90 -12.81 54.44
CA LYS A 520 5.86 -12.37 53.52
C LYS A 520 5.67 -10.86 53.61
N PHE A 521 5.43 -10.25 52.46
CA PHE A 521 5.26 -8.82 52.30
C PHE A 521 3.85 -8.53 51.80
N SER A 522 3.28 -7.43 52.25
CA SER A 522 1.89 -7.08 51.95
C SER A 522 1.76 -6.33 50.62
N LEU A 523 0.74 -6.68 49.83
CA LEU A 523 0.37 -5.98 48.60
C LEU A 523 -0.97 -5.25 48.78
N THR A 524 -0.96 -3.93 48.55
CA THR A 524 -2.16 -3.10 48.51
C THR A 524 -2.28 -2.42 47.15
N VAL A 525 -3.40 -2.63 46.46
CA VAL A 525 -3.72 -2.05 45.16
C VAL A 525 -4.82 -1.02 45.36
N ALA A 526 -4.55 0.22 44.99
CA ALA A 526 -5.48 1.35 45.13
C ALA A 526 -6.00 1.78 43.75
N PRO A 527 -7.08 1.16 43.24
CA PRO A 527 -7.58 1.43 41.90
C PRO A 527 -8.49 2.66 41.85
N LYS A 528 -8.47 3.34 40.70
CA LYS A 528 -9.49 4.29 40.27
C LYS A 528 -10.14 3.76 38.98
N PRO A 529 -11.48 3.71 38.88
CA PRO A 529 -12.44 4.03 39.95
C PRO A 529 -12.37 3.01 41.10
N ALA A 530 -12.73 3.45 42.31
CA ALA A 530 -12.60 2.64 43.54
C ALA A 530 -13.51 1.39 43.60
N ASN A 531 -14.43 1.23 42.64
CA ASN A 531 -15.25 0.03 42.48
C ASN A 531 -14.63 -1.00 41.53
N ALA A 532 -13.38 -0.80 41.08
CA ALA A 532 -12.67 -1.79 40.28
C ALA A 532 -12.39 -3.07 41.08
N ARG A 533 -12.51 -4.20 40.40
CA ARG A 533 -12.14 -5.52 40.90
C ARG A 533 -10.66 -5.76 40.64
N VAL A 534 -9.93 -6.08 41.69
CA VAL A 534 -8.52 -6.53 41.64
C VAL A 534 -8.47 -8.07 41.75
N ARG A 535 -7.56 -8.69 41.00
CA ARG A 535 -7.26 -10.12 41.06
C ARG A 535 -5.76 -10.34 40.85
N ILE A 536 -5.19 -11.33 41.54
CA ILE A 536 -3.86 -11.86 41.23
C ILE A 536 -4.06 -13.15 40.43
N MET A 537 -3.44 -13.25 39.25
CA MET A 537 -3.76 -14.26 38.24
C MET A 537 -3.02 -15.58 38.45
N ASN A 538 -1.83 -15.53 39.05
CA ASN A 538 -0.94 -16.67 39.24
C ASN A 538 -1.01 -17.32 40.65
N ILE A 539 -1.97 -16.94 41.50
CA ILE A 539 -2.23 -17.56 42.81
C ILE A 539 -3.70 -18.01 42.95
N ARG A 540 -4.02 -18.75 44.02
CA ARG A 540 -5.40 -19.23 44.27
C ARG A 540 -6.17 -18.34 45.24
N GLU A 541 -5.44 -17.64 46.07
CA GLU A 541 -5.88 -16.73 47.11
C GLU A 541 -6.64 -15.55 46.48
N LYS A 542 -7.75 -15.15 47.10
CA LYS A 542 -8.49 -13.97 46.65
C LYS A 542 -7.78 -12.73 47.16
N TYR A 543 -7.58 -11.76 46.27
CA TYR A 543 -7.07 -10.45 46.62
C TYR A 543 -7.91 -9.79 47.72
N HIS A 544 -7.23 -9.18 48.69
CA HIS A 544 -7.73 -8.18 49.61
C HIS A 544 -6.58 -7.20 49.91
N ASP A 545 -6.91 -6.00 50.38
CA ASP A 545 -5.91 -5.01 50.77
C ASP A 545 -4.97 -5.59 51.85
N GLY A 546 -3.66 -5.37 51.70
CA GLY A 546 -2.63 -5.92 52.57
C GLY A 546 -2.44 -7.45 52.48
N ILE A 547 -2.77 -8.09 51.36
CA ILE A 547 -2.54 -9.55 51.18
C ILE A 547 -1.04 -9.88 51.30
N ALA A 548 -0.70 -10.80 52.21
CA ALA A 548 0.68 -11.19 52.50
C ALA A 548 1.17 -12.27 51.55
N LEU A 549 2.17 -11.94 50.74
CA LEU A 549 2.72 -12.76 49.65
C LEU A 549 4.21 -13.04 49.90
N ALA A 550 4.68 -14.23 49.53
CA ALA A 550 6.11 -14.55 49.58
C ALA A 550 6.86 -13.83 48.44
N PRO A 551 8.20 -13.69 48.50
CA PRO A 551 8.97 -13.09 47.42
C PRO A 551 8.75 -13.77 46.07
N GLY A 552 8.56 -12.98 45.01
CA GLY A 552 8.34 -13.46 43.65
C GLY A 552 7.51 -12.53 42.76
N ALA A 553 7.35 -12.94 41.49
CA ALA A 553 6.59 -12.21 40.49
C ALA A 553 5.10 -12.56 40.52
N TYR A 554 4.24 -11.56 40.61
CA TYR A 554 2.78 -11.68 40.64
C TYR A 554 2.14 -10.90 39.51
N GLN A 555 1.19 -11.52 38.79
CA GLN A 555 0.46 -10.83 37.73
C GLN A 555 -0.87 -10.31 38.28
N ILE A 556 -1.06 -9.00 38.31
CA ILE A 556 -2.32 -8.35 38.72
C ILE A 556 -3.22 -8.08 37.51
N GLU A 557 -4.53 -8.25 37.72
CA GLU A 557 -5.62 -7.90 36.82
C GLU A 557 -6.54 -6.92 37.56
N VAL A 558 -6.80 -5.75 36.97
CA VAL A 558 -7.69 -4.71 37.54
C VAL A 558 -8.74 -4.34 36.50
N THR A 559 -10.02 -4.46 36.86
CA THR A 559 -11.15 -4.35 35.92
C THR A 559 -12.31 -3.55 36.51
N ALA A 560 -12.95 -2.67 35.74
CA ALA A 560 -14.17 -1.99 36.13
C ALA A 560 -15.16 -1.87 34.96
N PRO A 561 -16.49 -1.92 35.19
CA PRO A 561 -17.49 -1.72 34.14
C PRO A 561 -17.37 -0.32 33.52
N GLY A 562 -17.24 -0.25 32.18
CA GLY A 562 -17.03 1.01 31.46
C GLY A 562 -15.58 1.53 31.47
N TYR A 563 -14.62 0.68 31.86
CA TYR A 563 -13.19 0.96 31.81
C TYR A 563 -12.44 -0.15 31.04
N ARG A 564 -11.20 0.11 30.62
CA ARG A 564 -10.29 -0.91 30.07
C ARG A 564 -9.77 -1.80 31.21
N GLU A 565 -9.47 -3.05 30.89
CA GLU A 565 -8.71 -3.94 31.78
C GLU A 565 -7.26 -3.45 31.90
N HIS A 566 -6.68 -3.56 33.10
CA HIS A 566 -5.26 -3.30 33.35
C HIS A 566 -4.59 -4.58 33.84
N LEU A 567 -3.47 -4.94 33.21
CA LEU A 567 -2.70 -6.16 33.48
C LEU A 567 -1.23 -5.80 33.66
N GLU A 568 -0.66 -6.11 34.82
CA GLU A 568 0.73 -5.74 35.16
C GLU A 568 1.43 -6.85 35.94
N TRP A 569 2.75 -6.98 35.75
CA TRP A 569 3.59 -7.85 36.55
C TRP A 569 4.23 -7.03 37.68
N MET A 570 4.16 -7.57 38.89
CA MET A 570 4.67 -6.96 40.11
C MET A 570 5.64 -7.92 40.78
N ASP A 571 6.89 -7.51 40.92
CA ASP A 571 7.86 -8.23 41.72
C ASP A 571 7.73 -7.78 43.19
N ILE A 572 7.60 -8.75 44.08
CA ILE A 572 7.65 -8.55 45.52
C ILE A 572 8.97 -9.16 45.99
N ASP A 573 9.88 -8.33 46.49
CA ASP A 573 11.22 -8.77 46.93
C ASP A 573 11.28 -8.86 48.47
N ASP A 574 11.49 -7.73 49.14
CA ASP A 574 11.76 -7.64 50.58
C ASP A 574 10.99 -6.51 51.30
N THR A 575 9.97 -5.94 50.65
CA THR A 575 9.22 -4.77 51.15
C THR A 575 7.73 -4.80 50.81
N ASP A 576 6.92 -4.18 51.68
CA ASP A 576 5.48 -3.95 51.47
C ASP A 576 5.23 -3.02 50.26
N LEU A 577 4.29 -3.40 49.40
CA LEU A 577 4.05 -2.75 48.12
C LEU A 577 2.67 -2.10 48.07
N ASN A 578 2.65 -0.77 47.90
CA ASN A 578 1.44 0.04 47.70
C ASN A 578 1.41 0.54 46.25
N TYR A 579 0.48 0.02 45.46
CA TYR A 579 0.41 0.25 44.02
C TYR A 579 -0.91 0.94 43.64
N ALA A 580 -0.82 2.14 43.07
CA ALA A 580 -1.98 2.91 42.63
C ALA A 580 -2.15 2.82 41.11
N VAL A 581 -3.37 2.54 40.66
CA VAL A 581 -3.70 2.38 39.23
C VAL A 581 -4.94 3.18 38.87
N GLU A 582 -4.94 3.84 37.71
CA GLU A 582 -6.07 4.61 37.20
C GLU A 582 -6.48 4.03 35.85
N LEU A 583 -7.63 3.35 35.82
CA LEU A 583 -8.14 2.71 34.61
C LEU A 583 -8.62 3.77 33.61
N ALA A 584 -8.27 3.58 32.34
CA ALA A 584 -8.82 4.37 31.25
C ALA A 584 -10.30 4.00 31.01
N PRO A 585 -11.23 4.96 30.81
CA PRO A 585 -12.60 4.66 30.39
C PRO A 585 -12.63 3.88 29.07
N SER A 586 -13.55 2.94 28.91
CA SER A 586 -13.80 2.24 27.65
C SER A 586 -15.07 2.75 26.98
N ARG A 587 -14.96 3.09 25.69
CA ARG A 587 -16.06 3.64 24.90
C ARG A 587 -17.02 2.50 24.49
N PRO A 588 -18.36 2.63 24.68
CA PRO A 588 -19.30 1.58 24.29
C PRO A 588 -19.45 1.50 22.76
N ALA A 589 -19.88 0.34 22.25
CA ALA A 589 -20.16 0.15 20.82
C ALA A 589 -21.18 1.17 20.30
N GLY A 590 -20.95 1.70 19.10
CA GLY A 590 -21.73 2.78 18.49
C GLY A 590 -21.44 4.18 19.05
N ALA A 591 -20.52 4.35 20.02
CA ALA A 591 -20.11 5.68 20.46
C ALA A 591 -19.34 6.41 19.35
N GLU A 592 -19.63 7.69 19.17
CA GLU A 592 -18.91 8.59 18.26
C GLU A 592 -17.95 9.48 19.06
N PHE A 593 -16.73 9.66 18.56
CA PHE A 593 -15.75 10.59 19.11
C PHE A 593 -14.89 11.21 18.01
N THR A 594 -14.07 12.19 18.39
CA THR A 594 -13.03 12.78 17.55
C THR A 594 -11.88 13.16 18.47
N ASP A 595 -10.66 12.81 18.10
CA ASP A 595 -9.47 13.20 18.86
C ASP A 595 -9.03 14.61 18.45
N THR A 596 -8.33 15.30 19.35
CA THR A 596 -7.85 16.67 19.12
C THR A 596 -6.43 16.62 18.58
N LEU A 597 -6.15 17.42 17.54
CA LEU A 597 -4.83 17.55 16.93
C LEU A 597 -3.95 18.53 17.75
N GLU A 598 -2.63 18.57 17.53
CA GLU A 598 -1.72 19.45 18.29
C GLU A 598 -2.06 20.94 18.16
N ASN A 599 -2.64 21.34 17.01
CA ASN A 599 -3.09 22.71 16.75
C ASN A 599 -4.44 23.07 17.43
N GLY A 600 -5.08 22.12 18.13
CA GLY A 600 -6.38 22.29 18.79
C GLY A 600 -7.61 22.06 17.89
N GLU A 601 -7.41 21.72 16.62
CA GLU A 601 -8.51 21.28 15.75
C GLU A 601 -8.95 19.84 16.05
N ARG A 602 -10.04 19.42 15.38
CA ARG A 602 -10.58 18.07 15.50
C ARG A 602 -10.10 17.18 14.35
N GLY A 603 -9.70 15.96 14.66
CA GLY A 603 -9.47 14.89 13.69
C GLY A 603 -10.78 14.33 13.11
N PRO A 604 -10.72 13.26 12.30
CA PRO A 604 -11.91 12.61 11.76
C PRO A 604 -12.85 12.12 12.87
N VAL A 605 -14.14 12.02 12.55
CA VAL A 605 -15.11 11.39 13.47
C VAL A 605 -14.94 9.88 13.40
N MET A 606 -14.77 9.26 14.56
CA MET A 606 -14.55 7.82 14.74
C MET A 606 -15.79 7.19 15.40
N VAL A 607 -16.15 5.98 14.99
CA VAL A 607 -17.25 5.19 15.57
C VAL A 607 -16.70 3.89 16.15
N VAL A 608 -17.14 3.55 17.37
CA VAL A 608 -16.76 2.29 18.03
C VAL A 608 -17.49 1.10 17.41
N ILE A 609 -16.73 0.21 16.78
CA ILE A 609 -17.19 -1.07 16.25
C ILE A 609 -17.10 -2.13 17.37
N PRO A 610 -18.17 -2.92 17.64
CA PRO A 610 -18.16 -3.91 18.72
C PRO A 610 -17.16 -5.05 18.48
N ALA A 611 -16.76 -5.72 19.56
CA ALA A 611 -16.14 -7.05 19.48
C ALA A 611 -17.14 -8.08 18.96
N GLY A 612 -16.69 -9.12 18.26
CA GLY A 612 -17.55 -10.19 17.78
C GLY A 612 -16.94 -11.00 16.62
N SER A 613 -17.74 -11.91 16.07
CA SER A 613 -17.31 -12.85 15.02
C SER A 613 -18.19 -12.76 13.78
N PHE A 614 -17.65 -13.13 12.62
CA PHE A 614 -18.38 -13.22 11.36
C PHE A 614 -17.73 -14.19 10.36
N THR A 615 -18.55 -14.72 9.44
CA THR A 615 -18.06 -15.38 8.24
C THR A 615 -17.56 -14.36 7.22
N MET A 616 -16.23 -14.31 7.02
CA MET A 616 -15.57 -13.48 6.01
C MET A 616 -15.64 -14.14 4.63
N GLY A 617 -15.85 -13.32 3.59
CA GLY A 617 -15.82 -13.72 2.19
C GLY A 617 -17.17 -13.93 1.51
N GLY A 618 -17.10 -14.13 0.20
CA GLY A 618 -18.24 -14.09 -0.73
C GLY A 618 -18.43 -15.39 -1.51
N PRO A 619 -19.24 -15.38 -2.59
CA PRO A 619 -19.27 -16.46 -3.57
C PRO A 619 -18.11 -16.37 -4.57
N ASP A 620 -17.52 -15.18 -4.77
CA ASP A 620 -16.51 -14.88 -5.78
C ASP A 620 -15.20 -15.61 -5.46
N SER A 621 -14.52 -16.15 -6.49
CA SER A 621 -13.38 -17.07 -6.32
C SER A 621 -12.21 -16.48 -5.53
N ASN A 622 -11.96 -15.17 -5.64
CA ASN A 622 -10.89 -14.50 -4.90
C ASN A 622 -11.25 -14.22 -3.42
N SER A 623 -12.53 -14.35 -3.06
CA SER A 623 -13.08 -14.17 -1.70
C SER A 623 -13.38 -15.52 -1.01
N GLN A 624 -12.82 -16.61 -1.53
CA GLN A 624 -12.95 -17.99 -1.03
C GLN A 624 -11.61 -18.49 -0.49
N PRO A 625 -11.58 -19.51 0.40
CA PRO A 625 -12.73 -20.06 1.11
C PRO A 625 -13.33 -19.04 2.10
N ARG A 626 -14.65 -19.09 2.27
CA ARG A 626 -15.30 -18.44 3.41
C ARG A 626 -14.78 -19.04 4.72
N HIS A 627 -14.50 -18.20 5.69
CA HIS A 627 -13.92 -18.60 6.98
C HIS A 627 -14.41 -17.69 8.11
N GLU A 628 -14.38 -18.19 9.35
CA GLU A 628 -14.72 -17.38 10.52
C GLU A 628 -13.56 -16.49 10.95
N VAL A 629 -13.88 -15.24 11.25
CA VAL A 629 -12.97 -14.26 11.86
C VAL A 629 -13.59 -13.71 13.13
N SER A 630 -12.80 -13.51 14.18
CA SER A 630 -13.24 -13.09 15.51
C SER A 630 -12.37 -11.98 16.10
N PHE A 631 -12.96 -10.83 16.38
CA PHE A 631 -12.34 -9.71 17.09
C PHE A 631 -12.60 -9.83 18.58
N ALA A 632 -11.56 -10.10 19.37
CA ALA A 632 -11.67 -10.25 20.82
C ALA A 632 -11.94 -8.93 21.57
N ARG A 633 -11.66 -7.79 20.94
CA ARG A 633 -11.83 -6.44 21.48
C ARG A 633 -12.54 -5.55 20.47
N PRO A 634 -13.31 -4.54 20.90
CA PRO A 634 -13.81 -3.51 20.00
C PRO A 634 -12.65 -2.68 19.44
N PHE A 635 -12.86 -2.04 18.29
CA PHE A 635 -11.96 -1.07 17.68
C PHE A 635 -12.77 0.14 17.19
N ALA A 636 -12.15 1.26 16.83
CA ALA A 636 -12.87 2.36 16.19
C ALA A 636 -12.45 2.55 14.74
N MET A 637 -13.42 2.91 13.90
CA MET A 637 -13.23 3.18 12.47
C MET A 637 -13.77 4.57 12.13
N SER A 638 -13.16 5.27 11.17
CA SER A 638 -13.65 6.58 10.76
C SER A 638 -15.05 6.47 10.15
N LYS A 639 -15.97 7.28 10.66
CA LYS A 639 -17.40 7.31 10.31
C LYS A 639 -17.62 7.51 8.82
N PHE A 640 -16.78 8.37 8.26
CA PHE A 640 -16.73 8.74 6.87
C PHE A 640 -15.42 8.26 6.23
N GLU A 641 -15.40 8.24 4.91
CA GLU A 641 -14.16 8.31 4.13
C GLU A 641 -13.39 9.60 4.54
N ILE A 642 -12.06 9.55 4.58
CA ILE A 642 -11.23 10.72 4.89
C ILE A 642 -11.42 11.76 3.80
N THR A 643 -11.72 13.00 4.20
CA THR A 643 -12.08 14.07 3.26
C THR A 643 -10.84 14.80 2.73
N PHE A 644 -10.99 15.54 1.63
CA PHE A 644 -9.98 16.51 1.20
C PHE A 644 -9.70 17.55 2.31
N ALA A 645 -10.69 17.99 3.07
CA ALA A 645 -10.47 18.91 4.20
C ALA A 645 -9.60 18.29 5.31
N ASP A 646 -9.70 16.99 5.53
CA ASP A 646 -8.84 16.29 6.50
C ASP A 646 -7.41 16.12 5.95
N TYR A 647 -7.30 15.69 4.69
CA TYR A 647 -6.02 15.39 4.05
C TYR A 647 -5.21 16.65 3.71
N ASP A 648 -5.86 17.76 3.35
CA ASP A 648 -5.18 19.01 2.99
C ASP A 648 -4.43 19.61 4.19
N ARG A 649 -4.84 19.30 5.43
CA ARG A 649 -4.12 19.68 6.67
C ARG A 649 -2.78 18.94 6.82
N PHE A 650 -2.74 17.66 6.48
CA PHE A 650 -1.50 16.88 6.39
C PHE A 650 -0.58 17.42 5.29
N VAL A 651 -1.15 17.76 4.13
CA VAL A 651 -0.40 18.35 3.02
C VAL A 651 0.21 19.71 3.40
N GLU A 652 -0.54 20.57 4.10
CA GLU A 652 -0.06 21.87 4.58
C GLU A 652 1.06 21.72 5.62
N ASP A 653 0.84 20.91 6.65
CA ASP A 653 1.82 20.67 7.73
C ASP A 653 3.12 20.06 7.20
N GLN A 654 3.03 19.08 6.30
CA GLN A 654 4.20 18.43 5.69
C GLN A 654 4.75 19.17 4.45
N SER A 655 4.17 20.32 4.08
CA SER A 655 4.55 21.12 2.90
C SER A 655 4.59 20.32 1.58
N LEU A 656 3.64 19.41 1.40
CA LEU A 656 3.52 18.54 0.23
C LEU A 656 2.70 19.19 -0.89
N ALA A 657 2.58 18.49 -2.03
CA ALA A 657 1.67 18.88 -3.11
C ALA A 657 0.25 18.39 -2.84
N LEU A 658 -0.76 19.22 -3.13
CA LEU A 658 -2.18 18.84 -2.99
C LEU A 658 -2.55 17.74 -4.01
N PRO A 659 -3.18 16.63 -3.60
CA PRO A 659 -3.67 15.61 -4.53
C PRO A 659 -4.78 16.17 -5.41
N GLY A 660 -4.89 15.68 -6.65
CA GLY A 660 -5.83 16.18 -7.64
C GLY A 660 -7.30 15.87 -7.30
N ASP A 661 -8.19 16.86 -7.37
CA ASP A 661 -9.63 16.71 -7.09
C ASP A 661 -10.47 16.27 -8.32
N ASN A 662 -9.80 16.00 -9.44
CA ASN A 662 -10.38 15.77 -10.77
C ASN A 662 -11.38 16.86 -11.24
N ARG A 663 -11.31 18.08 -10.66
CA ARG A 663 -12.27 19.19 -10.83
C ARG A 663 -13.70 18.87 -10.36
N TRP A 664 -13.85 17.92 -9.44
CA TRP A 664 -15.14 17.59 -8.80
C TRP A 664 -15.40 18.46 -7.54
N GLY A 665 -14.37 19.16 -7.04
CA GLY A 665 -14.39 19.91 -5.79
C GLY A 665 -13.67 19.17 -4.66
N ARG A 666 -13.23 19.94 -3.66
CA ARG A 666 -12.49 19.48 -2.48
C ARG A 666 -13.39 19.46 -1.23
N GLU A 667 -12.84 19.87 -0.09
CA GLU A 667 -13.50 19.97 1.21
C GLU A 667 -14.11 18.62 1.64
N GLN A 668 -15.43 18.54 1.78
CA GLN A 668 -16.17 17.40 2.35
C GLN A 668 -16.29 16.19 1.41
N ARG A 669 -15.59 16.16 0.28
CA ARG A 669 -15.51 14.99 -0.61
C ARG A 669 -14.38 14.07 -0.16
N PRO A 670 -14.48 12.74 -0.36
CA PRO A 670 -13.38 11.83 -0.06
C PRO A 670 -12.14 12.24 -0.84
N VAL A 671 -10.98 12.15 -0.19
CA VAL A 671 -9.69 12.34 -0.86
C VAL A 671 -9.46 11.21 -1.87
N ILE A 672 -9.05 11.59 -3.08
CA ILE A 672 -8.79 10.69 -4.21
C ILE A 672 -7.49 11.11 -4.91
N ASN A 673 -6.98 10.26 -5.79
CA ASN A 673 -5.63 10.36 -6.36
C ASN A 673 -4.56 10.40 -5.26
N VAL A 674 -4.69 9.47 -4.30
CA VAL A 674 -3.73 9.21 -3.22
C VAL A 674 -3.37 7.73 -3.26
N SER A 675 -2.07 7.44 -3.27
CA SER A 675 -1.52 6.08 -3.22
C SER A 675 -1.70 5.44 -1.84
N TRP A 676 -1.48 4.13 -1.75
CA TRP A 676 -1.55 3.43 -0.45
C TRP A 676 -0.48 3.93 0.53
N GLU A 677 0.70 4.27 0.03
CA GLU A 677 1.83 4.73 0.85
C GLU A 677 1.56 6.13 1.42
N GLU A 678 1.02 7.03 0.62
CA GLU A 678 0.57 8.35 1.07
C GLU A 678 -0.62 8.29 2.03
N ALA A 679 -1.46 7.25 1.95
CA ALA A 679 -2.54 6.99 2.89
C ALA A 679 -2.02 6.49 4.24
N GLU A 680 -1.00 5.63 4.25
CA GLU A 680 -0.26 5.25 5.47
C GLU A 680 0.51 6.43 6.07
N LEU A 681 1.17 7.28 5.26
CA LEU A 681 1.82 8.50 5.75
C LEU A 681 0.83 9.46 6.41
N TYR A 682 -0.36 9.63 5.85
CA TYR A 682 -1.45 10.39 6.47
C TYR A 682 -1.89 9.76 7.81
N ALA A 683 -2.01 8.44 7.89
CA ALA A 683 -2.36 7.75 9.14
C ALA A 683 -1.27 7.88 10.22
N GLN A 684 0.00 7.79 9.83
CA GLN A 684 1.15 8.01 10.71
C GLN A 684 1.24 9.47 11.19
N TRP A 685 0.95 10.43 10.31
CA TRP A 685 0.85 11.84 10.69
C TRP A 685 -0.27 12.08 11.70
N LEU A 686 -1.48 11.58 11.43
CA LEU A 686 -2.61 11.69 12.35
C LEU A 686 -2.31 11.01 13.69
N SER A 687 -1.52 9.93 13.67
CA SER A 687 -1.05 9.27 14.89
C SER A 687 -0.14 10.17 15.72
N MET A 688 0.82 10.84 15.09
CA MET A 688 1.68 11.82 15.76
C MET A 688 0.87 13.00 16.32
N GLN A 689 -0.09 13.52 15.52
CA GLN A 689 -0.92 14.66 15.91
C GLN A 689 -1.87 14.41 17.09
N THR A 690 -2.23 13.15 17.35
CA THR A 690 -3.22 12.77 18.38
C THR A 690 -2.61 11.99 19.56
N GLY A 691 -1.38 11.49 19.42
CA GLY A 691 -0.79 10.53 20.36
C GLY A 691 -1.50 9.18 20.39
N LYS A 692 -2.22 8.80 19.33
CA LYS A 692 -2.96 7.53 19.17
C LYS A 692 -2.48 6.76 17.96
N THR A 693 -2.62 5.44 17.95
CA THR A 693 -2.26 4.62 16.78
C THR A 693 -3.40 4.63 15.77
N TYR A 694 -3.30 5.48 14.75
CA TYR A 694 -4.14 5.50 13.56
C TYR A 694 -3.47 4.72 12.42
N ARG A 695 -4.25 3.90 11.72
CA ARG A 695 -3.79 3.11 10.57
C ARG A 695 -4.90 2.86 9.57
N LEU A 696 -4.57 2.34 8.38
CA LEU A 696 -5.58 1.75 7.50
C LEU A 696 -6.25 0.52 8.20
N PRO A 697 -7.50 0.18 7.87
CA PRO A 697 -8.14 -1.05 8.35
C PRO A 697 -7.46 -2.29 7.76
N THR A 698 -7.54 -3.41 8.48
CA THR A 698 -7.30 -4.72 7.87
C THR A 698 -8.44 -5.09 6.92
N GLU A 699 -8.19 -6.02 6.01
CA GLU A 699 -9.19 -6.53 5.08
C GLU A 699 -10.41 -7.16 5.81
N ALA A 700 -10.17 -7.72 7.00
CA ALA A 700 -11.18 -8.33 7.84
C ALA A 700 -11.96 -7.28 8.66
N GLU A 701 -11.27 -6.30 9.27
CA GLU A 701 -11.91 -5.19 9.98
C GLU A 701 -12.86 -4.42 9.05
N TRP A 702 -12.41 -4.17 7.81
CA TRP A 702 -13.23 -3.51 6.79
C TRP A 702 -14.52 -4.26 6.51
N GLU A 703 -14.45 -5.56 6.19
CA GLU A 703 -15.65 -6.34 5.85
C GLU A 703 -16.58 -6.55 7.06
N TYR A 704 -16.02 -6.73 8.27
CA TYR A 704 -16.80 -6.82 9.50
C TYR A 704 -17.57 -5.52 9.79
N ALA A 705 -16.87 -4.39 9.70
CA ALA A 705 -17.45 -3.08 9.93
C ALA A 705 -18.48 -2.73 8.83
N ALA A 706 -18.18 -3.06 7.57
CA ALA A 706 -19.07 -2.83 6.43
C ALA A 706 -20.37 -3.64 6.54
N ARG A 707 -20.29 -4.90 6.98
CA ARG A 707 -21.44 -5.79 7.19
C ARG A 707 -22.43 -5.29 8.23
N GLY A 708 -22.01 -4.48 9.21
CA GLY A 708 -22.91 -3.97 10.26
C GLY A 708 -23.63 -5.09 11.04
N GLY A 709 -22.95 -6.20 11.30
CA GLY A 709 -23.55 -7.38 11.95
C GLY A 709 -24.44 -8.27 11.05
N ARG A 710 -24.51 -8.02 9.73
CA ARG A 710 -25.31 -8.81 8.77
C ARG A 710 -24.47 -9.78 7.94
N GLN A 711 -25.13 -10.82 7.43
CA GLN A 711 -24.53 -11.84 6.56
C GLN A 711 -24.94 -11.72 5.07
N SER A 712 -25.78 -10.74 4.73
CA SER A 712 -26.25 -10.48 3.36
C SER A 712 -25.15 -9.92 2.45
N ARG A 713 -25.36 -10.01 1.13
CA ARG A 713 -24.42 -9.55 0.08
C ARG A 713 -24.07 -8.06 0.18
N PHE A 714 -25.04 -7.23 0.54
CA PHE A 714 -24.87 -5.82 0.86
C PHE A 714 -25.29 -5.58 2.32
N TRP A 715 -24.86 -4.47 2.91
CA TRP A 715 -25.28 -4.10 4.27
C TRP A 715 -26.79 -3.79 4.36
N TRP A 716 -27.45 -3.52 3.23
CA TRP A 716 -28.90 -3.31 3.16
C TRP A 716 -29.73 -4.55 2.79
N GLY A 717 -29.12 -5.73 2.64
CA GLY A 717 -29.77 -6.96 2.19
C GLY A 717 -29.10 -7.55 0.94
N ASP A 718 -29.78 -8.43 0.22
CA ASP A 718 -29.19 -9.17 -0.91
C ASP A 718 -29.48 -8.58 -2.29
N GLU A 719 -30.45 -7.67 -2.38
CA GLU A 719 -30.91 -7.05 -3.63
C GLU A 719 -30.11 -5.78 -3.98
N ALA A 720 -29.38 -5.81 -5.09
CA ALA A 720 -28.61 -4.66 -5.58
C ALA A 720 -29.50 -3.49 -6.00
N SER A 721 -30.75 -3.76 -6.44
CA SER A 721 -31.74 -2.74 -6.80
C SER A 721 -32.11 -1.79 -5.66
N ASN A 722 -31.82 -2.15 -4.41
CA ASN A 722 -32.13 -1.36 -3.23
C ASN A 722 -31.00 -0.38 -2.85
N ALA A 723 -29.99 -0.19 -3.71
CA ALA A 723 -28.87 0.73 -3.50
C ALA A 723 -29.25 2.23 -3.48
N ALA A 724 -30.46 2.59 -3.92
CA ALA A 724 -30.95 3.97 -3.88
C ALA A 724 -30.87 4.57 -2.46
N ALA A 725 -30.32 5.78 -2.38
CA ALA A 725 -29.98 6.53 -1.15
C ALA A 725 -28.98 5.85 -0.19
N LYS A 726 -28.30 4.77 -0.63
CA LYS A 726 -27.33 4.00 0.18
C LYS A 726 -25.92 3.94 -0.42
N ALA A 727 -25.78 4.36 -1.68
CA ALA A 727 -24.55 4.23 -2.44
C ALA A 727 -24.40 5.33 -3.51
N ASN A 728 -23.16 5.69 -3.83
CA ASN A 728 -22.83 6.37 -5.09
C ASN A 728 -22.16 5.39 -6.06
N CYS A 729 -22.80 5.08 -7.18
CA CYS A 729 -22.25 4.14 -8.16
C CYS A 729 -22.71 4.48 -9.58
N LYS A 730 -21.97 4.01 -10.58
CA LYS A 730 -22.13 4.34 -12.01
C LYS A 730 -23.50 4.00 -12.58
N ARG A 731 -24.17 2.97 -12.08
CA ARG A 731 -25.47 2.49 -12.56
C ARG A 731 -26.30 1.85 -11.45
N HIS A 732 -27.60 2.19 -11.41
CA HIS A 732 -28.61 1.62 -10.51
C HIS A 732 -28.49 2.00 -9.02
N CYS A 733 -27.77 3.08 -8.69
CA CYS A 733 -27.76 3.69 -7.36
C CYS A 733 -28.52 5.03 -7.26
N ASP A 734 -28.86 5.65 -8.40
CA ASP A 734 -29.62 6.91 -8.51
C ASP A 734 -29.15 8.03 -7.55
N SER A 735 -27.82 8.18 -7.40
CA SER A 735 -27.18 9.05 -6.41
C SER A 735 -27.25 10.56 -6.73
N GLY A 736 -27.50 10.92 -7.99
CA GLY A 736 -27.42 12.30 -8.49
C GLY A 736 -26.02 12.80 -8.84
N TYR A 737 -24.97 12.07 -8.42
CA TYR A 737 -23.56 12.35 -8.72
C TYR A 737 -23.04 11.56 -9.94
N THR A 738 -23.69 10.44 -10.26
CA THR A 738 -23.39 9.60 -11.44
C THR A 738 -24.55 9.60 -12.45
N GLY A 739 -24.21 9.43 -13.72
CA GLY A 739 -25.16 9.41 -14.84
C GLY A 739 -24.45 9.25 -16.20
N LEU A 740 -25.20 9.42 -17.30
CA LEU A 740 -24.69 9.10 -18.65
C LEU A 740 -23.50 9.99 -19.10
N PHE A 741 -23.42 11.22 -18.59
CA PHE A 741 -22.40 12.22 -18.96
C PHE A 741 -21.71 12.87 -17.75
N ARG A 742 -21.93 12.34 -16.54
CA ARG A 742 -21.40 12.89 -15.29
C ARG A 742 -21.06 11.73 -14.36
N THR A 743 -19.85 11.77 -13.81
CA THR A 743 -19.32 10.76 -12.89
C THR A 743 -18.39 11.51 -11.96
N GLU A 744 -18.77 11.61 -10.69
CA GLU A 744 -18.02 12.28 -9.63
C GLU A 744 -18.34 11.62 -8.27
N THR A 745 -17.51 11.89 -7.27
CA THR A 745 -17.80 11.53 -5.87
C THR A 745 -19.05 12.26 -5.37
N ALA A 746 -19.54 11.90 -4.20
CA ALA A 746 -20.43 12.69 -3.37
C ALA A 746 -19.62 13.27 -2.20
N PRO A 747 -20.04 14.39 -1.58
CA PRO A 747 -19.62 14.72 -0.22
C PRO A 747 -19.95 13.58 0.73
N VAL A 748 -19.06 13.29 1.68
CA VAL A 748 -19.23 12.20 2.64
C VAL A 748 -20.47 12.42 3.50
N GLY A 749 -21.11 11.34 3.92
CA GLY A 749 -22.38 11.38 4.65
C GLY A 749 -23.60 11.64 3.77
N SER A 750 -23.47 11.66 2.44
CA SER A 750 -24.60 11.83 1.52
C SER A 750 -25.58 10.65 1.53
N PHE A 751 -25.14 9.47 1.97
CA PHE A 751 -25.93 8.24 1.97
C PHE A 751 -26.23 7.72 3.37
N GLN A 752 -27.22 6.84 3.48
CA GLN A 752 -27.61 6.20 4.75
C GLN A 752 -26.45 5.44 5.39
N THR A 753 -26.42 5.42 6.73
CA THR A 753 -25.49 4.60 7.50
C THR A 753 -25.86 3.12 7.48
N ASN A 754 -24.87 2.24 7.62
CA ASN A 754 -25.11 0.88 8.04
C ASN A 754 -25.48 0.79 9.55
N ASP A 755 -25.78 -0.42 10.04
CA ASP A 755 -26.20 -0.64 11.43
C ASP A 755 -25.11 -0.34 12.49
N TYR A 756 -23.85 -0.13 12.07
CA TYR A 756 -22.75 0.33 12.93
C TYR A 756 -22.49 1.85 12.83
N GLY A 757 -23.35 2.60 12.12
CA GLY A 757 -23.25 4.07 12.03
C GLY A 757 -22.24 4.59 11.01
N LEU A 758 -21.65 3.72 10.19
CA LEU A 758 -20.69 4.10 9.15
C LEU A 758 -21.41 4.54 7.86
N HIS A 759 -20.98 5.65 7.28
CA HIS A 759 -21.47 6.16 6.00
C HIS A 759 -20.58 5.72 4.83
N ASP A 760 -21.15 5.76 3.62
CA ASP A 760 -20.48 5.66 2.32
C ASP A 760 -19.75 4.33 2.04
N ILE A 761 -19.80 3.35 2.95
CA ILE A 761 -19.23 1.99 2.92
C ILE A 761 -19.47 1.18 1.61
N ALA A 762 -20.45 1.57 0.80
CA ALA A 762 -20.78 0.89 -0.44
C ALA A 762 -20.96 1.91 -1.56
N GLY A 763 -19.98 2.01 -2.46
CA GLY A 763 -19.94 3.07 -3.47
C GLY A 763 -19.12 4.25 -3.00
N ASN A 764 -19.29 5.38 -3.67
CA ASN A 764 -18.47 6.58 -3.56
C ASN A 764 -17.00 6.31 -3.93
N VAL A 765 -16.13 5.94 -2.99
CA VAL A 765 -14.80 5.39 -3.34
C VAL A 765 -14.61 4.00 -2.75
N ALA A 766 -13.84 3.16 -3.44
CA ALA A 766 -13.31 1.96 -2.82
C ALA A 766 -12.18 2.36 -1.86
N GLU A 767 -11.86 1.53 -0.87
CA GLU A 767 -11.00 1.95 0.24
C GLU A 767 -9.73 1.09 0.35
N TRP A 768 -8.60 1.76 0.56
CA TRP A 768 -7.32 1.10 0.86
C TRP A 768 -7.37 0.33 2.18
N THR A 769 -6.79 -0.87 2.21
CA THR A 769 -6.60 -1.67 3.43
C THR A 769 -5.12 -2.05 3.61
N GLN A 770 -4.73 -2.50 4.80
CA GLN A 770 -3.32 -2.86 5.07
C GLN A 770 -2.87 -4.13 4.34
N ASP A 771 -3.79 -5.08 4.13
CA ASP A 771 -3.48 -6.42 3.64
C ASP A 771 -2.79 -6.41 2.27
N CYS A 772 -1.78 -7.25 2.16
CA CYS A 772 -1.21 -7.62 0.86
C CYS A 772 -2.22 -8.45 0.07
N TYR A 773 -2.36 -8.15 -1.22
CA TYR A 773 -3.25 -8.93 -2.06
C TYR A 773 -2.71 -10.35 -2.25
N ARG A 774 -3.60 -11.32 -2.04
CA ARG A 774 -3.42 -12.74 -2.34
C ARG A 774 -4.67 -13.26 -3.05
N ASP A 775 -4.51 -14.22 -3.95
CA ASP A 775 -5.60 -14.67 -4.83
C ASP A 775 -6.79 -15.33 -4.12
N THR A 776 -6.62 -15.80 -2.88
CA THR A 776 -7.66 -16.48 -2.08
C THR A 776 -7.45 -16.23 -0.59
N TYR A 777 -8.44 -16.57 0.23
CA TYR A 777 -8.32 -16.62 1.70
C TYR A 777 -7.75 -17.94 2.24
N GLN A 778 -7.07 -18.73 1.41
CA GLN A 778 -6.44 -19.97 1.88
C GLN A 778 -5.39 -19.62 2.94
N GLY A 779 -5.54 -20.18 4.14
CA GLY A 779 -4.69 -19.84 5.29
C GLY A 779 -4.86 -18.39 5.79
N ALA A 780 -6.07 -17.82 5.71
CA ALA A 780 -6.38 -16.55 6.39
C ALA A 780 -6.37 -16.69 7.92
N SER A 781 -5.99 -15.61 8.61
CA SER A 781 -5.96 -15.59 10.07
C SER A 781 -7.38 -15.43 10.64
N PRO A 782 -7.76 -16.22 11.67
CA PRO A 782 -9.09 -16.12 12.28
C PRO A 782 -9.23 -14.95 13.28
N ASP A 783 -8.16 -14.19 13.55
CA ASP A 783 -8.16 -13.05 14.49
C ASP A 783 -8.35 -11.67 13.81
N GLY A 784 -8.44 -11.64 12.47
CA GLY A 784 -8.63 -10.42 11.69
C GLY A 784 -7.36 -9.58 11.51
N SER A 785 -6.18 -10.10 11.88
CA SER A 785 -4.89 -9.47 11.58
C SER A 785 -4.63 -9.36 10.08
N ALA A 786 -3.96 -8.27 9.67
CA ALA A 786 -3.65 -8.01 8.26
C ALA A 786 -2.66 -9.03 7.71
N TYR A 787 -3.00 -9.65 6.58
CA TYR A 787 -2.08 -10.51 5.84
C TYR A 787 -0.90 -9.68 5.30
N SER A 788 0.26 -9.87 5.92
CA SER A 788 1.50 -9.15 5.60
C SER A 788 2.54 -10.10 5.03
N GLN A 789 3.19 -9.70 3.93
CA GLN A 789 4.31 -10.42 3.33
C GLN A 789 5.45 -9.46 2.98
N LYS A 790 6.69 -9.95 3.05
CA LYS A 790 7.91 -9.12 2.95
C LYS A 790 8.05 -8.38 1.61
N ASN A 791 7.48 -8.91 0.53
CA ASN A 791 7.34 -8.21 -0.74
C ASN A 791 5.84 -8.12 -1.05
N CYS A 792 5.26 -6.93 -0.97
CA CYS A 792 3.83 -6.67 -1.08
C CYS A 792 3.53 -5.93 -2.39
N PRO A 793 3.50 -6.62 -3.56
CA PRO A 793 3.44 -5.96 -4.87
C PRO A 793 2.12 -5.21 -5.10
N ALA A 794 1.08 -5.58 -4.35
CA ALA A 794 -0.22 -4.93 -4.34
C ALA A 794 -0.89 -5.10 -2.98
N ARG A 795 -1.77 -4.16 -2.68
CA ARG A 795 -2.62 -4.14 -1.50
C ARG A 795 -4.03 -4.52 -1.89
N VAL A 796 -4.82 -4.92 -0.90
CA VAL A 796 -6.24 -5.11 -1.09
C VAL A 796 -6.94 -3.76 -1.02
N VAL A 797 -7.76 -3.49 -2.03
CA VAL A 797 -8.76 -2.41 -2.01
C VAL A 797 -10.13 -3.04 -1.84
N ARG A 798 -10.92 -2.51 -0.90
CA ARG A 798 -12.21 -3.06 -0.49
C ARG A 798 -13.40 -2.25 -0.98
N GLY A 799 -14.54 -2.94 -1.08
CA GLY A 799 -15.81 -2.36 -1.51
C GLY A 799 -15.88 -2.10 -3.02
N GLY A 800 -16.71 -1.13 -3.39
CA GLY A 800 -16.85 -0.65 -4.75
C GLY A 800 -17.10 0.85 -4.77
N SER A 801 -16.95 1.47 -5.94
CA SER A 801 -16.84 2.91 -6.10
C SER A 801 -17.90 3.51 -7.02
N LEU A 802 -17.84 4.82 -7.20
CA LEU A 802 -18.57 5.58 -8.23
C LEU A 802 -18.39 5.03 -9.66
N ASN A 803 -17.37 4.21 -9.94
CA ASN A 803 -17.14 3.58 -11.24
C ASN A 803 -17.88 2.24 -11.45
N ASP A 804 -18.44 1.66 -10.40
CA ASP A 804 -19.05 0.33 -10.42
C ASP A 804 -20.57 0.38 -10.63
N GLY A 805 -21.17 -0.74 -11.06
CA GLY A 805 -22.62 -0.92 -11.00
C GLY A 805 -23.04 -1.40 -9.61
N ALA A 806 -24.31 -1.19 -9.21
CA ALA A 806 -24.82 -1.60 -7.90
C ALA A 806 -24.54 -3.09 -7.55
N GLU A 807 -24.54 -3.97 -8.54
CA GLU A 807 -24.19 -5.41 -8.39
C GLU A 807 -22.76 -5.64 -7.85
N ALA A 808 -21.82 -4.73 -8.12
CA ALA A 808 -20.40 -4.84 -7.75
C ALA A 808 -20.05 -4.08 -6.46
N LEU A 809 -21.06 -3.72 -5.64
CA LEU A 809 -20.88 -3.06 -4.34
C LEU A 809 -20.98 -4.01 -3.14
N GLY A 810 -20.87 -5.32 -3.36
CA GLY A 810 -21.00 -6.32 -2.29
C GLY A 810 -19.92 -6.15 -1.21
N VAL A 811 -20.26 -6.35 0.06
CA VAL A 811 -19.33 -6.12 1.20
C VAL A 811 -18.08 -7.01 1.17
N TYR A 812 -18.15 -8.15 0.47
CA TYR A 812 -17.01 -9.05 0.27
C TYR A 812 -16.14 -8.69 -0.95
N GLN A 813 -16.47 -7.64 -1.72
CA GLN A 813 -15.69 -7.26 -2.90
C GLN A 813 -14.27 -6.83 -2.50
N ARG A 814 -13.28 -7.29 -3.29
CA ARG A 814 -11.85 -7.06 -3.06
C ARG A 814 -11.12 -6.97 -4.40
N ARG A 815 -10.14 -6.07 -4.49
CA ARG A 815 -9.38 -5.79 -5.72
C ARG A 815 -7.88 -5.86 -5.45
N TYR A 816 -7.14 -6.38 -6.43
CA TYR A 816 -5.69 -6.24 -6.53
C TYR A 816 -5.38 -4.80 -6.97
N GLN A 817 -4.59 -4.08 -6.18
CA GLN A 817 -4.14 -2.74 -6.57
C GLN A 817 -2.68 -2.49 -6.16
N PRO A 818 -1.75 -2.23 -7.11
CA PRO A 818 -0.37 -1.90 -6.77
C PRO A 818 -0.28 -0.65 -5.90
N GLN A 819 0.52 -0.71 -4.84
CA GLN A 819 0.49 0.29 -3.75
C GLN A 819 0.82 1.72 -4.20
N HIS A 820 1.68 1.89 -5.21
CA HIS A 820 2.12 3.18 -5.75
C HIS A 820 1.17 3.78 -6.82
N THR A 821 -0.09 3.34 -6.90
CA THR A 821 -1.03 3.78 -7.96
C THR A 821 -2.08 4.76 -7.46
N TYR A 822 -2.38 5.75 -8.30
CA TYR A 822 -3.27 6.87 -8.01
C TYR A 822 -4.58 6.68 -8.79
N HIS A 823 -5.72 6.73 -8.10
CA HIS A 823 -7.04 6.49 -8.70
C HIS A 823 -8.05 7.54 -8.28
N THR A 824 -8.95 7.89 -9.20
CA THR A 824 -10.03 8.85 -8.94
C THR A 824 -11.19 8.26 -8.14
N ASP A 825 -11.15 6.97 -7.83
CA ASP A 825 -12.24 6.21 -7.22
C ASP A 825 -11.79 5.26 -6.12
N ILE A 826 -10.56 5.48 -5.61
CA ILE A 826 -10.03 4.85 -4.41
C ILE A 826 -9.63 5.96 -3.43
N GLY A 827 -10.03 5.81 -2.17
CA GLY A 827 -9.68 6.72 -1.08
C GLY A 827 -9.34 5.99 0.21
N ILE A 828 -9.57 6.67 1.34
CA ILE A 828 -9.00 6.29 2.64
C ILE A 828 -10.12 6.19 3.68
N ARG A 829 -10.07 5.15 4.51
CA ARG A 829 -10.73 5.07 5.81
C ARG A 829 -9.69 4.65 6.84
N LEU A 830 -9.84 5.07 8.09
CA LEU A 830 -8.88 4.75 9.16
C LEU A 830 -9.50 3.96 10.29
N VAL A 831 -8.66 3.20 11.00
CA VAL A 831 -8.92 2.54 12.27
C VAL A 831 -8.00 3.11 13.34
N VAL A 832 -8.47 3.19 14.58
CA VAL A 832 -7.67 3.55 15.76
C VAL A 832 -7.71 2.42 16.79
N GLU A 833 -6.53 2.00 17.26
CA GLU A 833 -6.36 0.78 18.07
C GLU A 833 -6.71 0.97 19.56
N GLU A 834 -6.67 2.20 20.07
CA GLU A 834 -6.85 2.51 21.49
C GLU A 834 -8.16 3.23 21.81
N LEU A 835 -9.22 2.47 22.11
CA LEU A 835 -10.58 2.95 22.41
C LEU A 835 -10.82 3.62 23.76
#